data_AF-A0A267E9K2-F1
#
_entry.id   AF-A0A267E9K2-F1
#
_cell.length_a   1.000
_cell.length_b   1.000
_cell.length_c   1.000
_cell.angle_alpha   90.00
_cell.angle_beta   90.00
_cell.angle_gamma   90.00
#
_symmetry.space_group_name_H-M   'P 1'
#
loop_
_entity.id
_entity.type
_entity.pdbx_description
1 polymer ?
#
loop_
_entity_poly.entity_id
_entity_poly.type
_entity_poly.pdbx_seq_one_letter_code
_entity_poly.pdbx_strand_id
1 'polypeptide(L)'
;MATSKAPPVLTADDGDDSDSDCQIVGCTLSPPKKQPSRQSSLFDFFGPKSAGCGGGGETESASQKKNRPQQKQKENRRKRSLEFDDLDHFASGSIEQRRKAEAEVDAAADEDDEATRDSTAADAVEQPYYARWFAHIVSTVSEDADLAFLFSPEQRHLLAAAARLSPERPELRLLARLLCRARRFHRPGRLRYPELGAPPELAAAGLAELGLVESLAEASPAPELAELLSLCSCPELIDVAKRLGGGVASSLVGAGRRRDGLTRTLLRASANSLSGGAFCSTPRPAAACRVRRAVLAAIGPAWRLRPAAADLLEAAFLAFHIELHDTEAANVFQDLLYRLRRIELGAEPGPLPAELVQGKATAYRSLYPDPAALLAYLEAVRLERRLRDLQQRRQFLQLEDAFTEAGWPGRLQRAIDGSDGGCLSRLAESVPVHLRRFTELGAVFRAADIRAATLERLRRYPEAVRQYNLLLGQQVLLTRSRHRRHLRLALLLDRHQREPSAAFSVISRALAEPGLCPAARRELAQRAASLAARTGVPSTCPLVAAALAEQPREPPARAEIYGATVSHSLPGRVNVFLESGAGAGEDAVVCSVERVALDHYHSLDGGAFPRGLHAEGAPFHALFFLLQREALFAPLPGAFLSRYQRRAPLDLRYPAEFLAAGGRRAALEAGLRRLRSAELQEAGRLELLIRQEAERDPGLLLGERVSLDDLCSLAEALPRDLLAGILAELGENYDQLHAGMPDLLLWCPASRRCLFAEVKGPGDQLSAKQTLWLARLERLGARSEVCVVRAEQGGLLRRRLRLSAAADQSTQPEADEGAQAEAAMERKRLRGEQEDEGQAAG
;
A
#
# COMPACT_ATOMS: atom_id res chain seq x y z
N MET A 1 -20.92 -49.02 48.25
CA MET A 1 -21.20 -47.61 48.60
C MET A 1 -21.44 -46.90 47.26
N ALA A 2 -22.67 -46.65 46.82
CA ALA A 2 -23.70 -45.74 47.38
C ALA A 2 -23.27 -44.27 47.21
N THR A 3 -23.98 -43.38 46.47
CA THR A 3 -25.29 -43.48 45.76
C THR A 3 -25.31 -42.53 44.55
N SER A 4 -25.77 -42.96 43.36
CA SER A 4 -27.06 -42.61 42.69
C SER A 4 -27.28 -41.11 42.40
N LYS A 5 -27.35 -40.66 41.14
CA LYS A 5 -28.48 -40.62 40.15
C LYS A 5 -29.27 -39.29 40.14
N ALA A 6 -29.72 -38.87 38.95
CA ALA A 6 -30.58 -37.70 38.65
C ALA A 6 -31.94 -38.19 38.05
N PRO A 7 -32.86 -37.37 37.45
CA PRO A 7 -33.04 -35.90 37.39
C PRO A 7 -34.38 -35.48 38.11
N PRO A 8 -35.55 -35.02 37.57
CA PRO A 8 -35.93 -34.27 36.33
C PRO A 8 -37.10 -33.20 36.39
N VAL A 9 -37.02 -32.16 35.53
CA VAL A 9 -38.09 -31.64 34.59
C VAL A 9 -39.40 -30.92 35.08
N LEU A 10 -39.71 -29.76 34.44
CA LEU A 10 -41.00 -28.97 34.38
C LEU A 10 -41.50 -28.29 35.71
N THR A 11 -42.42 -27.29 35.77
CA THR A 11 -43.33 -26.57 34.81
C THR A 11 -43.76 -25.19 35.38
N ALA A 12 -44.20 -24.23 34.53
CA ALA A 12 -45.22 -23.16 34.79
C ALA A 12 -45.00 -22.18 35.99
N ASP A 13 -45.75 -21.11 36.26
CA ASP A 13 -46.45 -20.04 35.49
C ASP A 13 -46.59 -18.83 36.48
N ASP A 14 -47.38 -17.81 36.17
CA ASP A 14 -47.76 -16.66 37.03
C ASP A 14 -46.61 -15.67 37.40
N GLY A 15 -46.88 -14.40 37.74
CA GLY A 15 -48.14 -13.65 37.81
C GLY A 15 -47.89 -12.14 38.03
N ASP A 16 -48.95 -11.32 37.98
CA ASP A 16 -48.85 -9.86 37.95
C ASP A 16 -48.64 -9.14 39.30
N ASP A 17 -48.08 -7.92 39.18
CA ASP A 17 -48.45 -6.67 39.88
C ASP A 17 -48.16 -6.33 41.36
N SER A 18 -48.01 -5.00 41.51
CA SER A 18 -48.39 -4.12 42.63
C SER A 18 -47.42 -3.90 43.83
N ASP A 19 -47.04 -2.61 43.97
CA ASP A 19 -47.24 -1.73 45.14
C ASP A 19 -46.60 -2.03 46.52
N SER A 20 -46.39 -1.03 47.39
CA SER A 20 -46.20 0.43 47.23
C SER A 20 -45.74 1.02 48.59
N ASP A 21 -45.03 2.16 48.59
CA ASP A 21 -45.05 3.21 49.64
C ASP A 21 -43.88 4.22 49.47
N CYS A 22 -43.94 5.50 49.89
CA CYS A 22 -45.10 6.39 49.99
C CYS A 22 -44.65 7.88 50.00
N GLN A 23 -45.53 8.77 49.50
CA GLN A 23 -45.79 10.21 49.78
C GLN A 23 -44.72 11.15 50.42
N ILE A 24 -44.72 12.49 50.27
CA ILE A 24 -45.17 13.54 49.30
C ILE A 24 -45.23 14.88 50.06
N VAL A 25 -44.64 15.97 49.49
CA VAL A 25 -44.89 17.42 49.73
C VAL A 25 -44.31 18.21 48.52
N GLY A 26 -44.87 19.26 47.91
CA GLY A 26 -46.20 19.89 47.95
C GLY A 26 -46.18 21.38 48.37
N CYS A 27 -46.43 22.43 47.56
CA CYS A 27 -46.75 22.59 46.12
C CYS A 27 -45.90 23.77 45.53
N THR A 28 -46.23 24.71 44.61
CA THR A 28 -47.43 25.25 43.91
C THR A 28 -47.06 25.73 42.47
N LEU A 29 -47.78 25.31 41.42
CA LEU A 29 -48.82 26.02 40.61
C LEU A 29 -48.40 27.07 39.52
N SER A 30 -48.20 26.60 38.28
CA SER A 30 -49.01 26.87 37.04
C SER A 30 -49.30 28.31 36.50
N PRO A 31 -49.68 28.50 35.20
CA PRO A 31 -49.32 27.84 33.91
C PRO A 31 -49.19 28.91 32.76
N PRO A 32 -49.64 28.74 31.48
CA PRO A 32 -49.65 27.63 30.50
C PRO A 32 -49.02 27.97 29.11
N LYS A 33 -48.67 26.95 28.29
CA LYS A 33 -49.09 26.81 26.86
C LYS A 33 -48.62 25.50 26.21
N LYS A 34 -49.31 25.05 25.16
CA LYS A 34 -49.07 23.79 24.41
C LYS A 34 -48.39 24.05 23.06
N GLN A 35 -47.50 23.15 22.61
CA GLN A 35 -47.33 22.79 21.21
C GLN A 35 -46.98 21.28 21.07
N PRO A 36 -47.44 20.58 20.02
CA PRO A 36 -47.18 19.16 19.79
C PRO A 36 -46.02 18.89 18.82
N SER A 37 -45.59 17.63 18.74
CA SER A 37 -44.60 17.12 17.78
C SER A 37 -45.19 16.82 16.38
N ARG A 38 -44.34 16.84 15.34
CA ARG A 38 -44.20 15.75 14.34
C ARG A 38 -43.07 15.98 13.34
N GLN A 39 -42.73 14.91 12.62
CA GLN A 39 -41.73 14.87 11.54
C GLN A 39 -42.29 15.45 10.24
N SER A 40 -41.42 15.92 9.33
CA SER A 40 -41.49 15.55 7.90
C SER A 40 -40.20 15.93 7.14
N SER A 41 -40.07 15.35 5.96
CA SER A 41 -39.00 15.54 4.97
C SER A 41 -39.08 16.88 4.23
N LEU A 42 -38.02 17.21 3.47
CA LEU A 42 -38.19 17.53 2.04
C LEU A 42 -36.89 17.35 1.25
N PHE A 43 -37.03 16.81 0.03
CA PHE A 43 -36.02 16.75 -1.02
C PHE A 43 -36.32 17.87 -2.06
N ASP A 44 -35.51 17.94 -3.11
CA ASP A 44 -35.78 18.64 -4.39
C ASP A 44 -36.04 20.16 -4.37
N PHE A 45 -35.04 20.91 -4.88
CA PHE A 45 -35.29 22.11 -5.68
C PHE A 45 -34.19 22.29 -6.74
N PHE A 46 -34.47 21.89 -7.99
CA PHE A 46 -34.69 22.84 -9.09
C PHE A 46 -34.89 22.11 -10.45
N GLY A 47 -36.13 22.17 -10.95
CA GLY A 47 -36.47 21.86 -12.35
C GLY A 47 -36.75 23.14 -13.15
N PRO A 48 -36.65 23.11 -14.49
CA PRO A 48 -36.63 24.33 -15.32
C PRO A 48 -38.02 24.86 -15.71
N LYS A 49 -38.09 26.11 -16.16
CA LYS A 49 -39.18 26.64 -17.01
C LYS A 49 -38.74 27.85 -17.85
N SER A 50 -39.46 28.07 -18.95
CA SER A 50 -39.08 28.99 -20.04
C SER A 50 -40.30 29.74 -20.62
N ALA A 51 -40.23 31.07 -20.68
CA ALA A 51 -41.03 32.00 -21.52
C ALA A 51 -40.50 33.43 -21.26
N GLY A 52 -40.62 34.43 -22.14
CA GLY A 52 -41.20 34.50 -23.49
C GLY A 52 -40.62 35.67 -24.30
N CYS A 53 -41.19 35.99 -25.46
CA CYS A 53 -40.55 36.81 -26.51
C CYS A 53 -40.74 38.34 -26.41
N GLY A 54 -39.81 39.09 -26.99
CA GLY A 54 -39.91 40.51 -27.37
C GLY A 54 -38.60 41.31 -27.15
N GLY A 55 -38.11 42.15 -28.08
CA GLY A 55 -38.48 42.33 -29.48
C GLY A 55 -37.99 43.67 -30.11
N GLY A 56 -37.00 43.62 -31.01
CA GLY A 56 -36.64 44.71 -31.95
C GLY A 56 -35.46 45.62 -31.57
N GLY A 57 -34.76 46.16 -32.59
CA GLY A 57 -33.84 47.31 -32.48
C GLY A 57 -32.32 47.05 -32.66
N GLU A 58 -31.82 47.24 -33.90
CA GLU A 58 -30.69 48.12 -34.34
C GLU A 58 -29.53 48.49 -33.36
N THR A 59 -28.26 48.69 -33.75
CA THR A 59 -27.46 48.57 -35.01
C THR A 59 -25.94 48.58 -34.64
N GLU A 60 -25.04 48.37 -35.63
CA GLU A 60 -23.67 48.94 -35.81
C GLU A 60 -22.81 49.41 -34.58
N SER A 61 -21.48 49.18 -34.48
CA SER A 61 -20.43 49.01 -35.50
C SER A 61 -19.05 48.55 -34.94
N ALA A 62 -18.17 48.14 -35.87
CA ALA A 62 -16.71 48.29 -35.91
C ALA A 62 -15.82 48.27 -34.63
N SER A 63 -15.10 47.15 -34.46
CA SER A 63 -13.62 47.08 -34.45
C SER A 63 -12.76 48.19 -33.80
N GLN A 64 -12.05 47.83 -32.71
CA GLN A 64 -10.68 48.32 -32.50
C GLN A 64 -9.76 47.25 -31.86
N LYS A 65 -8.71 46.84 -32.58
CA LYS A 65 -7.64 45.96 -32.07
C LYS A 65 -6.58 46.82 -31.35
N LYS A 66 -6.18 46.44 -30.13
CA LYS A 66 -4.87 46.80 -29.56
C LYS A 66 -4.15 45.54 -29.07
N ASN A 67 -2.88 45.42 -29.46
CA ASN A 67 -2.06 44.22 -29.25
C ASN A 67 -1.06 44.39 -28.09
N ARG A 68 -0.62 43.24 -27.55
CA ARG A 68 0.53 42.98 -26.64
C ARG A 68 0.23 42.91 -25.13
N PRO A 69 1.05 42.17 -24.34
CA PRO A 69 2.08 41.18 -24.72
C PRO A 69 1.80 39.75 -24.19
N GLN A 70 1.99 38.73 -25.05
CA GLN A 70 1.72 37.32 -24.70
C GLN A 70 2.73 36.68 -23.70
N GLN A 71 3.80 37.38 -23.28
CA GLN A 71 4.84 36.80 -22.41
C GLN A 71 4.32 36.40 -21.01
N LYS A 72 3.55 37.26 -20.33
CA LYS A 72 3.03 36.94 -18.98
C LYS A 72 2.11 35.70 -18.93
N GLN A 73 1.43 35.36 -20.02
CA GLN A 73 0.63 34.12 -20.09
C GLN A 73 1.49 32.86 -20.28
N LYS A 74 2.63 32.95 -20.99
CA LYS A 74 3.53 31.81 -21.20
C LYS A 74 4.27 31.45 -19.90
N GLU A 75 4.63 32.45 -19.11
CA GLU A 75 5.26 32.29 -17.79
C GLU A 75 4.29 31.72 -16.73
N ASN A 76 3.06 32.25 -16.65
CA ASN A 76 2.02 31.67 -15.77
C ASN A 76 1.60 30.24 -16.18
N ARG A 77 1.79 29.84 -17.46
CA ARG A 77 1.61 28.44 -17.87
C ARG A 77 2.73 27.53 -17.34
N ARG A 78 3.99 28.00 -17.33
CA ARG A 78 5.12 27.28 -16.73
C ARG A 78 5.03 27.20 -15.20
N LYS A 79 4.65 28.28 -14.51
CA LYS A 79 4.46 28.24 -13.05
C LYS A 79 3.31 27.30 -12.63
N ARG A 80 2.29 27.11 -13.47
CA ARG A 80 1.21 26.11 -13.24
C ARG A 80 1.57 24.67 -13.60
N SER A 81 2.67 24.40 -14.32
CA SER A 81 3.19 23.04 -14.49
C SER A 81 4.19 22.65 -13.39
N LEU A 82 4.82 23.62 -12.72
CA LEU A 82 5.80 23.41 -11.65
C LEU A 82 5.19 23.18 -10.24
N GLU A 83 3.86 23.18 -10.10
CA GLU A 83 3.14 22.73 -8.89
C GLU A 83 2.55 21.30 -9.07
N PHE A 84 3.11 20.47 -9.96
CA PHE A 84 2.45 19.23 -10.42
C PHE A 84 3.32 17.96 -10.46
N ASP A 85 4.59 18.01 -10.05
CA ASP A 85 5.55 16.91 -10.26
C ASP A 85 5.61 15.88 -9.12
N ASP A 86 4.99 16.13 -7.96
CA ASP A 86 5.02 15.28 -6.75
C ASP A 86 4.30 13.91 -6.88
N LEU A 87 3.81 13.51 -8.07
CA LEU A 87 2.98 12.31 -8.24
C LEU A 87 3.22 11.47 -9.51
N ASP A 88 4.25 11.74 -10.34
CA ASP A 88 4.62 10.87 -11.48
C ASP A 88 6.10 11.04 -11.89
N HIS A 89 7.06 10.42 -11.18
CA HIS A 89 8.44 10.29 -11.69
C HIS A 89 8.60 9.10 -12.66
N PHE A 90 7.64 8.85 -13.55
CA PHE A 90 7.80 7.89 -14.65
C PHE A 90 7.07 8.27 -15.95
N ALA A 91 7.90 8.51 -16.97
CA ALA A 91 7.67 8.46 -18.41
C ALA A 91 6.44 9.18 -19.01
N SER A 92 6.72 10.25 -19.75
CA SER A 92 5.82 10.85 -20.75
C SER A 92 5.94 10.12 -22.09
N GLY A 93 4.87 9.43 -22.52
CA GLY A 93 4.86 8.60 -23.74
C GLY A 93 4.20 9.26 -24.95
N SER A 94 4.81 9.09 -26.13
CA SER A 94 4.30 9.48 -27.45
C SER A 94 3.08 8.67 -27.90
N ILE A 95 2.38 9.13 -28.94
CA ILE A 95 1.19 8.46 -29.51
C ILE A 95 1.55 7.08 -30.10
N GLU A 96 2.77 6.91 -30.63
CA GLU A 96 3.24 5.59 -31.08
C GLU A 96 3.50 4.63 -29.92
N GLN A 97 3.98 5.14 -28.77
CA GLN A 97 4.12 4.33 -27.56
C GLN A 97 2.76 3.92 -26.98
N ARG A 98 1.67 4.66 -27.24
CA ARG A 98 0.30 4.20 -26.93
C ARG A 98 -0.13 3.04 -27.83
N ARG A 99 0.17 3.11 -29.13
CA ARG A 99 -0.06 1.98 -30.06
C ARG A 99 0.81 0.78 -29.76
N LYS A 100 2.01 0.98 -29.19
CA LYS A 100 2.87 -0.09 -28.68
C LYS A 100 2.27 -0.68 -27.40
N ALA A 101 1.87 0.16 -26.44
CA ALA A 101 1.19 -0.27 -25.21
C ALA A 101 -0.12 -1.04 -25.47
N GLU A 102 -0.91 -0.65 -26.47
CA GLU A 102 -2.11 -1.41 -26.89
C GLU A 102 -1.77 -2.81 -27.41
N ALA A 103 -0.62 -2.99 -28.07
CA ALA A 103 -0.12 -4.30 -28.49
C ALA A 103 0.59 -5.08 -27.36
N GLU A 104 1.24 -4.37 -26.44
CA GLU A 104 1.87 -4.92 -25.23
C GLU A 104 0.83 -5.36 -24.20
N VAL A 105 -0.40 -4.79 -24.20
CA VAL A 105 -1.53 -5.31 -23.40
C VAL A 105 -2.07 -6.63 -23.97
N ASP A 106 -2.11 -6.77 -25.30
CA ASP A 106 -2.45 -8.02 -25.98
C ASP A 106 -1.37 -9.10 -25.72
N ALA A 107 -0.10 -8.69 -25.57
CA ALA A 107 1.01 -9.55 -25.17
C ALA A 107 1.01 -9.90 -23.67
N ALA A 108 0.76 -8.94 -22.78
CA ALA A 108 0.75 -9.14 -21.32
C ALA A 108 -0.27 -10.21 -20.89
N ALA A 109 -1.41 -10.31 -21.59
CA ALA A 109 -2.41 -11.35 -21.36
C ALA A 109 -1.97 -12.78 -21.80
N ASP A 110 -0.80 -12.90 -22.43
CA ASP A 110 -0.06 -14.12 -22.70
C ASP A 110 1.25 -14.20 -21.86
N GLU A 111 1.88 -13.09 -21.49
CA GLU A 111 3.02 -13.06 -20.54
C GLU A 111 2.62 -13.54 -19.13
N ASP A 112 1.41 -13.24 -18.64
CA ASP A 112 0.87 -13.83 -17.39
C ASP A 112 0.79 -15.38 -17.47
N ASP A 113 0.53 -15.93 -18.67
CA ASP A 113 0.56 -17.39 -18.92
C ASP A 113 2.02 -17.91 -19.12
N GLU A 114 2.98 -17.04 -19.44
CA GLU A 114 4.39 -17.38 -19.70
C GLU A 114 5.25 -17.31 -18.43
N ALA A 115 5.04 -16.32 -17.55
CA ALA A 115 5.71 -16.18 -16.25
C ALA A 115 5.40 -17.34 -15.27
N THR A 116 4.38 -18.15 -15.57
CA THR A 116 4.10 -19.41 -14.87
C THR A 116 4.90 -20.61 -15.42
N ARG A 117 5.70 -20.44 -16.48
CA ARG A 117 6.61 -21.46 -17.04
C ARG A 117 8.03 -21.39 -16.48
N ASP A 118 8.48 -20.21 -16.03
CA ASP A 118 9.84 -19.97 -15.50
C ASP A 118 10.04 -20.52 -14.07
N SER A 119 9.81 -21.83 -13.91
CA SER A 119 10.53 -22.64 -12.93
C SER A 119 11.84 -23.08 -13.55
N THR A 120 12.97 -22.68 -12.97
CA THR A 120 14.30 -23.00 -13.50
C THR A 120 14.53 -24.51 -13.58
N ALA A 121 15.34 -24.97 -14.54
CA ALA A 121 15.61 -26.40 -14.76
C ALA A 121 16.26 -27.13 -13.56
N ALA A 122 16.64 -26.42 -12.50
CA ALA A 122 17.08 -26.98 -11.23
C ALA A 122 15.93 -27.60 -10.39
N ASP A 123 14.69 -27.09 -10.50
CA ASP A 123 13.51 -27.63 -9.79
C ASP A 123 13.06 -29.01 -10.34
N ALA A 124 13.78 -29.61 -11.31
CA ALA A 124 13.43 -30.86 -11.98
C ALA A 124 13.84 -32.15 -11.24
N VAL A 125 14.56 -32.05 -10.11
CA VAL A 125 15.09 -33.21 -9.35
C VAL A 125 14.35 -33.43 -8.02
N GLU A 126 13.59 -32.44 -7.52
CA GLU A 126 12.83 -32.51 -6.28
C GLU A 126 11.30 -32.41 -6.53
N GLN A 127 10.49 -32.66 -5.50
CA GLN A 127 9.04 -32.39 -5.57
C GLN A 127 8.81 -30.88 -5.74
N PRO A 128 8.04 -30.41 -6.75
CA PRO A 128 7.88 -28.98 -7.00
C PRO A 128 7.30 -28.24 -5.78
N TYR A 129 8.04 -27.25 -5.28
CA TYR A 129 7.72 -26.56 -4.01
C TYR A 129 6.28 -26.02 -3.97
N TYR A 130 5.79 -25.50 -5.10
CA TYR A 130 4.46 -24.92 -5.22
C TYR A 130 3.36 -25.97 -5.01
N ALA A 131 3.58 -27.22 -5.43
CA ALA A 131 2.62 -28.31 -5.27
C ALA A 131 2.57 -28.79 -3.81
N ARG A 132 3.73 -28.90 -3.15
CA ARG A 132 3.83 -29.25 -1.72
C ARG A 132 3.21 -28.19 -0.82
N TRP A 133 3.49 -26.90 -1.08
CA TRP A 133 2.88 -25.81 -0.33
C TRP A 133 1.38 -25.63 -0.63
N PHE A 134 0.93 -25.86 -1.87
CA PHE A 134 -0.50 -25.92 -2.20
C PHE A 134 -1.21 -27.05 -1.41
N ALA A 135 -0.64 -28.26 -1.38
CA ALA A 135 -1.19 -29.36 -0.59
C ALA A 135 -1.25 -29.01 0.90
N HIS A 136 -0.18 -28.43 1.46
CA HIS A 136 -0.16 -28.01 2.87
C HIS A 136 -1.27 -26.99 3.19
N ILE A 137 -1.49 -25.99 2.33
CA ILE A 137 -2.58 -25.00 2.50
C ILE A 137 -3.95 -25.70 2.50
N VAL A 138 -4.22 -26.54 1.50
CA VAL A 138 -5.52 -27.20 1.32
C VAL A 138 -5.79 -28.21 2.44
N SER A 139 -4.81 -29.02 2.83
CA SER A 139 -4.94 -29.97 3.96
C SER A 139 -5.16 -29.22 5.27
N THR A 140 -4.34 -28.20 5.56
CA THR A 140 -4.46 -27.38 6.79
C THR A 140 -5.87 -26.82 6.92
N VAL A 141 -6.44 -26.22 5.87
CA VAL A 141 -7.79 -25.63 5.95
C VAL A 141 -8.90 -26.70 5.91
N SER A 142 -8.67 -27.86 5.31
CA SER A 142 -9.63 -28.97 5.30
C SER A 142 -9.70 -29.74 6.63
N GLU A 143 -8.63 -29.72 7.43
CA GLU A 143 -8.52 -30.39 8.73
C GLU A 143 -8.90 -29.47 9.90
N ASP A 144 -8.88 -28.15 9.68
CA ASP A 144 -9.10 -27.13 10.70
C ASP A 144 -10.59 -26.97 11.06
N ALA A 145 -10.95 -27.59 12.19
CA ALA A 145 -12.30 -27.51 12.76
C ALA A 145 -12.75 -26.09 13.11
N ASP A 146 -11.83 -25.16 13.41
CA ASP A 146 -12.17 -23.76 13.69
C ASP A 146 -12.57 -22.98 12.43
N LEU A 147 -12.10 -23.40 11.25
CA LEU A 147 -12.41 -22.79 9.95
C LEU A 147 -13.52 -23.51 9.18
N ALA A 148 -13.87 -24.74 9.56
CA ALA A 148 -14.85 -25.59 8.86
C ALA A 148 -16.26 -24.97 8.66
N PHE A 149 -16.62 -23.95 9.44
CA PHE A 149 -17.91 -23.24 9.31
C PHE A 149 -17.94 -22.24 8.12
N LEU A 150 -16.78 -21.81 7.60
CA LEU A 150 -16.67 -20.92 6.44
C LEU A 150 -17.08 -21.58 5.11
N PHE A 151 -17.33 -22.89 5.13
CA PHE A 151 -17.58 -23.72 3.96
C PHE A 151 -18.87 -24.53 4.12
N SER A 152 -19.66 -24.66 3.05
CA SER A 152 -20.82 -25.56 3.01
C SER A 152 -20.41 -27.05 3.16
N PRO A 153 -21.34 -27.97 3.48
CA PRO A 153 -21.02 -29.40 3.53
C PRO A 153 -20.44 -29.95 2.21
N GLU A 154 -20.95 -29.45 1.07
CA GLU A 154 -20.48 -29.80 -0.28
C GLU A 154 -19.08 -29.24 -0.55
N GLN A 155 -18.85 -27.98 -0.18
CA GLN A 155 -17.54 -27.34 -0.27
C GLN A 155 -16.50 -28.06 0.59
N ARG A 156 -16.83 -28.49 1.81
CA ARG A 156 -15.94 -29.30 2.64
C ARG A 156 -15.63 -30.66 2.02
N HIS A 157 -16.61 -31.31 1.39
CA HIS A 157 -16.37 -32.58 0.69
C HIS A 157 -15.40 -32.39 -0.49
N LEU A 158 -15.59 -31.34 -1.29
CA LEU A 158 -14.73 -31.01 -2.42
C LEU A 158 -13.31 -30.59 -1.99
N LEU A 159 -13.19 -29.82 -0.89
CA LEU A 159 -11.90 -29.45 -0.31
C LEU A 159 -11.15 -30.66 0.24
N ALA A 160 -11.85 -31.57 0.94
CA ALA A 160 -11.28 -32.82 1.44
C ALA A 160 -10.90 -33.80 0.30
N ALA A 161 -11.59 -33.74 -0.85
CA ALA A 161 -11.18 -34.47 -2.05
C ALA A 161 -9.88 -33.91 -2.64
N ALA A 162 -9.72 -32.59 -2.68
CA ALA A 162 -8.48 -31.93 -3.10
C ALA A 162 -7.31 -32.20 -2.13
N ALA A 163 -7.56 -32.17 -0.81
CA ALA A 163 -6.56 -32.45 0.23
C ALA A 163 -5.95 -33.86 0.14
N ARG A 164 -6.70 -34.84 -0.38
CA ARG A 164 -6.25 -36.24 -0.56
C ARG A 164 -5.29 -36.44 -1.74
N LEU A 165 -5.03 -35.42 -2.56
CA LEU A 165 -4.11 -35.52 -3.69
C LEU A 165 -2.67 -35.26 -3.23
N SER A 166 -1.78 -36.24 -3.43
CA SER A 166 -0.35 -36.10 -3.12
C SER A 166 0.33 -35.01 -3.99
N PRO A 167 1.31 -34.25 -3.48
CA PRO A 167 2.21 -33.39 -4.27
C PRO A 167 2.95 -34.09 -5.43
N GLU A 168 3.00 -35.42 -5.40
CA GLU A 168 3.59 -36.25 -6.44
C GLU A 168 2.67 -36.49 -7.64
N ARG A 169 1.36 -36.31 -7.44
CA ARG A 169 0.35 -36.59 -8.46
C ARG A 169 0.22 -35.46 -9.50
N PRO A 170 0.10 -35.80 -10.79
CA PRO A 170 -0.08 -34.79 -11.84
C PRO A 170 -1.38 -34.01 -11.67
N GLU A 171 -2.42 -34.59 -11.05
CA GLU A 171 -3.68 -33.92 -10.74
C GLU A 171 -3.45 -32.72 -9.80
N LEU A 172 -2.74 -32.88 -8.67
CA LEU A 172 -2.49 -31.75 -7.76
C LEU A 172 -1.58 -30.70 -8.43
N ARG A 173 -0.53 -31.15 -9.12
CA ARG A 173 0.41 -30.26 -9.82
C ARG A 173 -0.32 -29.40 -10.86
N LEU A 174 -1.25 -29.98 -11.62
CA LEU A 174 -2.09 -29.26 -12.57
C LEU A 174 -3.11 -28.35 -11.86
N LEU A 175 -3.74 -28.82 -10.79
CA LEU A 175 -4.71 -28.03 -9.99
C LEU A 175 -4.07 -26.74 -9.44
N ALA A 176 -2.85 -26.85 -8.89
CA ALA A 176 -2.09 -25.70 -8.41
C ALA A 176 -1.70 -24.73 -9.53
N ARG A 177 -1.24 -25.24 -10.69
CA ARG A 177 -0.96 -24.41 -11.89
C ARG A 177 -2.22 -23.73 -12.44
N LEU A 178 -3.40 -24.37 -12.35
CA LEU A 178 -4.69 -23.82 -12.78
C LEU A 178 -5.22 -22.74 -11.83
N LEU A 179 -5.06 -22.88 -10.51
CA LEU A 179 -5.39 -21.81 -9.55
C LEU A 179 -4.51 -20.58 -9.77
N CYS A 180 -3.23 -20.78 -10.09
CA CYS A 180 -2.27 -19.72 -10.37
C CYS A 180 -2.43 -19.08 -11.77
N ARG A 181 -3.53 -19.31 -12.50
CA ARG A 181 -3.77 -18.77 -13.85
C ARG A 181 -5.11 -18.06 -13.98
N ALA A 182 -5.25 -17.28 -15.05
CA ALA A 182 -6.50 -16.64 -15.41
C ALA A 182 -7.65 -17.67 -15.50
N ARG A 183 -8.81 -17.34 -14.92
CA ARG A 183 -10.02 -18.20 -14.80
C ARG A 183 -10.78 -18.35 -16.14
N ARG A 184 -10.04 -18.68 -17.21
CA ARG A 184 -10.50 -18.97 -18.58
C ARG A 184 -10.24 -20.44 -18.92
N PHE A 185 -10.80 -20.94 -20.02
CA PHE A 185 -10.39 -22.24 -20.57
C PHE A 185 -8.94 -22.20 -21.06
N HIS A 186 -8.22 -23.30 -20.79
CA HIS A 186 -6.85 -23.53 -21.23
C HIS A 186 -6.80 -24.76 -22.13
N ARG A 187 -6.23 -24.59 -23.33
CA ARG A 187 -6.00 -25.67 -24.30
C ARG A 187 -4.78 -26.49 -23.86
N PRO A 188 -4.72 -27.82 -24.08
CA PRO A 188 -3.66 -28.67 -23.53
C PRO A 188 -2.24 -28.23 -23.92
N GLY A 189 -2.06 -27.64 -25.12
CA GLY A 189 -0.78 -27.04 -25.53
C GLY A 189 -0.26 -25.91 -24.63
N ARG A 190 -1.14 -25.18 -23.92
CA ARG A 190 -0.74 -24.19 -22.88
C ARG A 190 -0.53 -24.82 -21.50
N LEU A 191 -1.03 -26.04 -21.27
CA LEU A 191 -0.91 -26.79 -20.01
C LEU A 191 0.27 -27.79 -20.02
N ARG A 192 1.20 -27.66 -20.96
CA ARG A 192 2.41 -28.49 -21.01
C ARG A 192 3.44 -27.98 -20.01
N TYR A 193 3.74 -28.83 -19.03
CA TYR A 193 4.64 -28.59 -17.90
C TYR A 193 5.48 -29.87 -17.72
N PRO A 194 6.82 -29.82 -17.87
CA PRO A 194 7.67 -31.01 -17.75
C PRO A 194 7.49 -31.75 -16.42
N GLU A 195 7.31 -31.00 -15.34
CA GLU A 195 7.15 -31.48 -13.97
C GLU A 195 5.81 -32.19 -13.69
N LEU A 196 4.87 -32.23 -14.64
CA LEU A 196 3.69 -33.09 -14.50
C LEU A 196 4.04 -34.58 -14.60
N GLY A 197 5.03 -34.96 -15.42
CA GLY A 197 5.34 -36.37 -15.72
C GLY A 197 4.25 -37.13 -16.51
N ALA A 198 3.13 -36.48 -16.84
CA ALA A 198 2.00 -37.05 -17.56
C ALA A 198 1.37 -36.01 -18.51
N PRO A 199 0.64 -36.44 -19.57
CA PRO A 199 -0.15 -35.55 -20.40
C PRO A 199 -1.20 -34.78 -19.57
N PRO A 200 -1.31 -33.43 -19.71
CA PRO A 200 -2.26 -32.64 -18.93
C PRO A 200 -3.72 -33.05 -19.16
N GLU A 201 -4.03 -33.69 -20.29
CA GLU A 201 -5.35 -34.22 -20.61
C GLU A 201 -5.81 -35.30 -19.63
N LEU A 202 -4.90 -36.17 -19.16
CA LEU A 202 -5.22 -37.22 -18.18
C LEU A 202 -5.43 -36.64 -16.79
N ALA A 203 -4.55 -35.74 -16.36
CA ALA A 203 -4.68 -35.04 -15.08
C ALA A 203 -5.95 -34.18 -15.03
N ALA A 204 -6.33 -33.54 -16.15
CA ALA A 204 -7.58 -32.77 -16.25
C ALA A 204 -8.83 -33.67 -16.19
N ALA A 205 -8.76 -34.90 -16.72
CA ALA A 205 -9.84 -35.88 -16.60
C ALA A 205 -10.03 -36.33 -15.14
N GLY A 206 -8.95 -36.71 -14.44
CA GLY A 206 -9.03 -37.06 -13.01
C GLY A 206 -9.53 -35.91 -12.12
N LEU A 207 -9.15 -34.66 -12.42
CA LEU A 207 -9.72 -33.49 -11.74
C LEU A 207 -11.19 -33.19 -12.11
N ALA A 208 -11.67 -33.65 -13.27
CA ALA A 208 -13.07 -33.51 -13.67
C ALA A 208 -13.96 -34.55 -12.98
N GLU A 209 -13.49 -35.79 -12.80
CA GLU A 209 -14.15 -36.82 -11.97
C GLU A 209 -14.31 -36.35 -10.51
N LEU A 210 -13.31 -35.64 -9.98
CA LEU A 210 -13.37 -35.00 -8.65
C LEU A 210 -14.21 -33.70 -8.63
N GLY A 211 -14.78 -33.26 -9.75
CA GLY A 211 -15.59 -32.04 -9.86
C GLY A 211 -14.81 -30.72 -9.78
N LEU A 212 -13.48 -30.76 -9.58
CA LEU A 212 -12.63 -29.57 -9.45
C LEU A 212 -12.45 -28.83 -10.79
N VAL A 213 -12.35 -29.58 -11.88
CA VAL A 213 -12.22 -29.08 -13.25
C VAL A 213 -13.52 -29.29 -14.05
N GLU A 214 -13.70 -28.50 -15.11
CA GLU A 214 -14.72 -28.75 -16.14
C GLU A 214 -14.11 -28.73 -17.56
N SER A 215 -14.58 -29.64 -18.41
CA SER A 215 -14.26 -29.66 -19.84
C SER A 215 -15.09 -28.62 -20.60
N LEU A 216 -14.53 -28.07 -21.68
CA LEU A 216 -15.22 -27.16 -22.59
C LEU A 216 -16.50 -27.76 -23.21
N ALA A 217 -16.61 -29.10 -23.24
CA ALA A 217 -17.80 -29.81 -23.72
C ALA A 217 -18.92 -29.94 -22.65
N GLU A 218 -18.57 -29.88 -21.38
CA GLU A 218 -19.45 -30.10 -20.21
C GLU A 218 -19.86 -28.78 -19.52
N ALA A 219 -19.19 -27.68 -19.88
CA ALA A 219 -19.29 -26.40 -19.23
C ALA A 219 -20.72 -25.86 -19.13
N SER A 220 -21.14 -25.55 -17.90
CA SER A 220 -22.49 -25.07 -17.59
C SER A 220 -22.44 -23.84 -16.67
N PRO A 221 -22.97 -22.67 -17.09
CA PRO A 221 -23.57 -22.39 -18.39
C PRO A 221 -22.55 -22.45 -19.54
N ALA A 222 -23.04 -22.72 -20.75
CA ALA A 222 -22.19 -22.83 -21.94
C ALA A 222 -21.47 -21.49 -22.23
N PRO A 223 -20.13 -21.48 -22.38
CA PRO A 223 -19.33 -20.25 -22.39
C PRO A 223 -19.67 -19.32 -23.56
N GLU A 224 -19.51 -18.01 -23.39
CA GLU A 224 -19.88 -17.02 -24.42
C GLU A 224 -19.04 -17.14 -25.70
N LEU A 225 -19.59 -16.69 -26.84
CA LEU A 225 -18.83 -16.67 -28.09
C LEU A 225 -17.61 -15.74 -28.01
N ALA A 226 -17.64 -14.68 -27.19
CA ALA A 226 -16.49 -13.84 -26.93
C ALA A 226 -15.37 -14.59 -26.17
N GLU A 227 -15.72 -15.36 -25.12
CA GLU A 227 -14.78 -16.24 -24.41
C GLU A 227 -14.16 -17.25 -25.39
N LEU A 228 -14.98 -17.95 -26.18
CA LEU A 228 -14.49 -18.92 -27.17
C LEU A 228 -13.54 -18.32 -28.20
N LEU A 229 -13.86 -17.14 -28.76
CA LEU A 229 -13.00 -16.45 -29.72
C LEU A 229 -11.66 -16.00 -29.12
N SER A 230 -11.58 -15.81 -27.79
CA SER A 230 -10.32 -15.51 -27.10
C SER A 230 -9.36 -16.72 -27.03
N LEU A 231 -9.86 -17.95 -27.16
CA LEU A 231 -9.08 -19.19 -27.13
C LEU A 231 -8.44 -19.56 -28.48
N CYS A 232 -8.90 -18.93 -29.56
CA CYS A 232 -8.39 -19.12 -30.91
C CYS A 232 -7.21 -18.20 -31.21
N SER A 233 -6.20 -18.75 -31.88
CA SER A 233 -5.13 -17.96 -32.51
C SER A 233 -5.62 -17.24 -33.77
N CYS A 234 -4.93 -16.19 -34.20
CA CYS A 234 -5.29 -15.45 -35.42
C CYS A 234 -5.39 -16.32 -36.70
N PRO A 235 -4.51 -17.32 -36.95
CA PRO A 235 -4.69 -18.26 -38.06
C PRO A 235 -5.98 -19.09 -37.95
N GLU A 236 -6.33 -19.59 -36.77
CA GLU A 236 -7.55 -20.37 -36.55
C GLU A 236 -8.80 -19.51 -36.75
N LEU A 237 -8.79 -18.25 -36.29
CA LEU A 237 -9.88 -17.30 -36.55
C LEU A 237 -10.07 -17.03 -38.05
N ILE A 238 -8.96 -16.92 -38.80
CA ILE A 238 -8.99 -16.78 -40.28
C ILE A 238 -9.59 -18.04 -40.93
N ASP A 239 -9.19 -19.24 -40.49
CA ASP A 239 -9.66 -20.50 -41.09
C ASP A 239 -11.11 -20.84 -40.72
N VAL A 240 -11.55 -20.53 -39.50
CA VAL A 240 -12.97 -20.53 -39.12
C VAL A 240 -13.77 -19.62 -40.06
N ALA A 241 -13.28 -18.40 -40.29
CA ALA A 241 -13.99 -17.42 -41.12
C ALA A 241 -13.99 -17.79 -42.62
N LYS A 242 -12.94 -18.47 -43.13
CA LYS A 242 -12.96 -19.13 -44.46
C LYS A 242 -14.04 -20.23 -44.51
N ARG A 243 -14.06 -21.14 -43.52
CA ARG A 243 -15.00 -22.28 -43.44
C ARG A 243 -16.48 -21.86 -43.37
N LEU A 244 -16.76 -20.67 -42.83
CA LEU A 244 -18.12 -20.12 -42.76
C LEU A 244 -18.63 -19.54 -44.10
N GLY A 245 -17.72 -19.10 -44.96
CA GLY A 245 -18.01 -18.66 -46.33
C GLY A 245 -18.83 -17.37 -46.48
N GLY A 246 -19.20 -17.07 -47.72
CA GLY A 246 -20.09 -15.95 -48.07
C GLY A 246 -19.57 -14.56 -47.67
N GLY A 247 -20.49 -13.64 -47.36
CA GLY A 247 -20.19 -12.24 -47.03
C GLY A 247 -19.36 -12.02 -45.75
N VAL A 248 -19.20 -13.05 -44.92
CA VAL A 248 -18.25 -13.01 -43.79
C VAL A 248 -16.82 -12.97 -44.34
N ALA A 249 -16.49 -13.84 -45.30
CA ALA A 249 -15.14 -13.95 -45.86
C ALA A 249 -14.70 -12.65 -46.58
N SER A 250 -15.60 -11.96 -47.28
CA SER A 250 -15.31 -10.66 -47.89
C SER A 250 -15.18 -9.53 -46.87
N SER A 251 -15.98 -9.54 -45.79
CA SER A 251 -15.89 -8.53 -44.71
C SER A 251 -14.52 -8.49 -44.03
N LEU A 252 -13.86 -9.65 -43.90
CA LEU A 252 -12.49 -9.76 -43.33
C LEU A 252 -11.44 -8.98 -44.13
N VAL A 253 -11.64 -8.85 -45.46
CA VAL A 253 -10.72 -8.13 -46.34
C VAL A 253 -10.71 -6.64 -46.01
N GLY A 254 -11.88 -6.07 -45.65
CA GLY A 254 -12.00 -4.69 -45.18
C GLY A 254 -11.69 -4.48 -43.70
N ALA A 255 -11.95 -5.46 -42.84
CA ALA A 255 -11.74 -5.35 -41.38
C ALA A 255 -10.26 -5.43 -40.95
N GLY A 256 -9.38 -5.91 -41.83
CA GLY A 256 -7.96 -6.12 -41.56
C GLY A 256 -7.68 -7.41 -40.76
N ARG A 257 -6.54 -8.05 -41.03
CA ARG A 257 -6.16 -9.37 -40.45
C ARG A 257 -5.72 -9.32 -38.97
N ARG A 258 -6.14 -8.32 -38.19
CA ARG A 258 -5.81 -8.19 -36.75
C ARG A 258 -6.85 -8.92 -35.90
N ARG A 259 -6.43 -9.45 -34.73
CA ARG A 259 -7.27 -10.22 -33.79
C ARG A 259 -8.64 -9.58 -33.57
N ASP A 260 -8.66 -8.31 -33.18
CA ASP A 260 -9.86 -7.49 -33.00
C ASP A 260 -10.78 -7.42 -34.22
N GLY A 261 -10.23 -7.23 -35.42
CA GLY A 261 -11.00 -7.17 -36.65
C GLY A 261 -11.69 -8.50 -36.95
N LEU A 262 -10.98 -9.61 -36.77
CA LEU A 262 -11.50 -10.98 -36.92
C LEU A 262 -12.60 -11.25 -35.87
N THR A 263 -12.32 -11.02 -34.59
CA THR A 263 -13.25 -11.26 -33.47
C THR A 263 -14.53 -10.44 -33.62
N ARG A 264 -14.42 -9.12 -33.88
CA ARG A 264 -15.60 -8.25 -34.09
C ARG A 264 -16.41 -8.66 -35.33
N THR A 265 -15.75 -9.14 -36.39
CA THR A 265 -16.42 -9.64 -37.61
C THR A 265 -17.17 -10.95 -37.34
N LEU A 266 -16.59 -11.88 -36.59
CA LEU A 266 -17.23 -13.16 -36.23
C LEU A 266 -18.39 -12.98 -35.23
N LEU A 267 -18.25 -12.07 -34.26
CA LEU A 267 -19.35 -11.68 -33.36
C LEU A 267 -20.51 -11.08 -34.17
N ARG A 268 -20.24 -10.11 -35.06
CA ARG A 268 -21.23 -9.54 -35.99
C ARG A 268 -21.87 -10.60 -36.90
N ALA A 269 -21.09 -11.57 -37.40
CA ALA A 269 -21.60 -12.66 -38.22
C ALA A 269 -22.58 -13.58 -37.47
N SER A 270 -22.44 -13.72 -36.15
CA SER A 270 -23.42 -14.42 -35.32
C SER A 270 -24.68 -13.58 -35.04
N ALA A 271 -24.50 -12.27 -34.82
CA ALA A 271 -25.57 -11.32 -34.51
C ALA A 271 -26.45 -10.94 -35.72
N ASN A 272 -25.89 -10.89 -36.93
CA ASN A 272 -26.58 -10.51 -38.19
C ASN A 272 -27.62 -11.54 -38.68
N SER A 273 -28.11 -12.40 -37.80
CA SER A 273 -29.23 -13.32 -38.02
C SER A 273 -30.60 -12.61 -38.13
N LEU A 274 -30.62 -11.27 -37.97
CA LEU A 274 -31.83 -10.45 -37.81
C LEU A 274 -32.11 -9.49 -39.00
N SER A 275 -31.25 -9.45 -40.02
CA SER A 275 -31.35 -8.48 -41.13
C SER A 275 -31.33 -9.12 -42.53
N GLY A 276 -32.13 -10.18 -42.69
CA GLY A 276 -32.53 -10.75 -43.99
C GLY A 276 -34.04 -10.60 -44.22
N GLY A 277 -34.46 -10.35 -45.47
CA GLY A 277 -35.83 -9.98 -45.80
C GLY A 277 -36.92 -11.04 -45.54
N ALA A 278 -38.16 -10.55 -45.56
CA ALA A 278 -39.46 -11.18 -45.28
C ALA A 278 -39.68 -12.69 -45.57
N PHE A 279 -40.75 -13.23 -44.94
CA PHE A 279 -41.35 -14.55 -45.17
C PHE A 279 -40.62 -15.79 -44.61
N CYS A 280 -40.27 -15.76 -43.32
CA CYS A 280 -40.34 -16.95 -42.43
C CYS A 280 -40.53 -16.51 -40.97
N SER A 281 -41.60 -16.97 -40.31
CA SER A 281 -41.97 -16.59 -38.93
C SER A 281 -41.23 -17.37 -37.83
N THR A 282 -39.91 -17.55 -37.99
CA THR A 282 -39.01 -18.01 -36.89
C THR A 282 -37.64 -17.35 -37.00
N PRO A 283 -37.07 -16.79 -35.90
CA PRO A 283 -35.66 -16.41 -35.89
C PRO A 283 -34.81 -17.68 -36.00
N ARG A 284 -33.87 -17.74 -36.95
CA ARG A 284 -33.07 -18.95 -37.22
C ARG A 284 -31.78 -18.97 -36.38
N PRO A 285 -31.66 -19.78 -35.30
CA PRO A 285 -30.42 -19.89 -34.52
C PRO A 285 -29.24 -20.49 -35.31
N ALA A 286 -29.50 -21.04 -36.49
CA ALA A 286 -28.54 -21.77 -37.33
C ALA A 286 -27.29 -20.97 -37.75
N ALA A 287 -27.27 -19.63 -37.71
CA ALA A 287 -26.04 -18.87 -37.98
C ALA A 287 -25.12 -18.84 -36.73
N ALA A 288 -25.63 -18.41 -35.58
CA ALA A 288 -24.89 -18.42 -34.31
C ALA A 288 -24.40 -19.84 -33.95
N CYS A 289 -25.23 -20.87 -34.12
CA CYS A 289 -24.83 -22.26 -33.90
C CYS A 289 -23.74 -22.73 -34.88
N ARG A 290 -23.74 -22.30 -36.15
CA ARG A 290 -22.66 -22.61 -37.11
C ARG A 290 -21.35 -21.93 -36.74
N VAL A 291 -21.37 -20.64 -36.38
CA VAL A 291 -20.17 -19.92 -35.91
C VAL A 291 -19.61 -20.58 -34.66
N ARG A 292 -20.44 -20.85 -33.65
CA ARG A 292 -20.03 -21.54 -32.41
C ARG A 292 -19.44 -22.93 -32.71
N ARG A 293 -20.08 -23.75 -33.55
CA ARG A 293 -19.60 -25.10 -33.89
C ARG A 293 -18.27 -25.07 -34.65
N ALA A 294 -18.10 -24.12 -35.57
CA ALA A 294 -16.83 -23.94 -36.29
C ALA A 294 -15.69 -23.49 -35.36
N VAL A 295 -15.97 -22.60 -34.41
CA VAL A 295 -15.02 -22.15 -33.38
C VAL A 295 -14.65 -23.28 -32.42
N LEU A 296 -15.62 -24.02 -31.88
CA LEU A 296 -15.36 -25.19 -31.00
C LEU A 296 -14.52 -26.26 -31.72
N ALA A 297 -14.82 -26.54 -32.99
CA ALA A 297 -14.04 -27.47 -33.81
C ALA A 297 -12.63 -26.97 -34.20
N ALA A 298 -12.32 -25.69 -33.97
CA ALA A 298 -10.96 -25.15 -34.08
C ALA A 298 -10.22 -25.19 -32.73
N ILE A 299 -10.91 -24.89 -31.62
CA ILE A 299 -10.33 -24.94 -30.27
C ILE A 299 -9.91 -26.37 -29.90
N GLY A 300 -10.76 -27.36 -30.16
CA GLY A 300 -10.57 -28.73 -29.69
C GLY A 300 -10.84 -28.86 -28.18
N PRO A 301 -10.23 -29.83 -27.48
CA PRO A 301 -10.38 -29.95 -26.03
C PRO A 301 -9.70 -28.78 -25.30
N ALA A 302 -10.34 -28.33 -24.23
CA ALA A 302 -9.82 -27.33 -23.30
C ALA A 302 -10.52 -27.50 -21.94
N TRP A 303 -9.85 -27.09 -20.87
CA TRP A 303 -10.33 -27.24 -19.50
C TRP A 303 -10.16 -25.94 -18.71
N ARG A 304 -11.02 -25.72 -17.71
CA ARG A 304 -10.78 -24.70 -16.67
C ARG A 304 -11.06 -25.27 -15.29
N LEU A 305 -10.46 -24.64 -14.29
CA LEU A 305 -10.90 -24.80 -12.90
C LEU A 305 -12.37 -24.38 -12.82
N ARG A 306 -13.26 -25.26 -12.34
CA ARG A 306 -14.70 -24.98 -12.27
C ARG A 306 -14.90 -23.72 -11.41
N PRO A 307 -15.75 -22.75 -11.78
CA PRO A 307 -15.87 -21.48 -11.04
C PRO A 307 -16.03 -21.65 -9.52
N ALA A 308 -16.97 -22.48 -9.08
CA ALA A 308 -17.17 -22.79 -7.66
C ALA A 308 -15.96 -23.46 -6.97
N ALA A 309 -15.14 -24.23 -7.70
CA ALA A 309 -13.90 -24.80 -7.18
C ALA A 309 -12.77 -23.76 -7.12
N ALA A 310 -12.71 -22.81 -8.07
CA ALA A 310 -11.80 -21.67 -8.02
C ALA A 310 -12.14 -20.72 -6.87
N ASP A 311 -13.42 -20.50 -6.61
CA ASP A 311 -13.91 -19.73 -5.46
C ASP A 311 -13.60 -20.43 -4.13
N LEU A 312 -13.83 -21.75 -4.05
CA LEU A 312 -13.47 -22.56 -2.88
C LEU A 312 -11.97 -22.56 -2.57
N LEU A 313 -11.12 -22.73 -3.59
CA LEU A 313 -9.67 -22.76 -3.41
C LEU A 313 -9.09 -21.37 -3.05
N GLU A 314 -9.62 -20.29 -3.63
CA GLU A 314 -9.25 -18.94 -3.19
C GLU A 314 -9.72 -18.64 -1.76
N ALA A 315 -10.94 -19.07 -1.39
CA ALA A 315 -11.44 -18.99 -0.02
C ALA A 315 -10.57 -19.78 0.97
N ALA A 316 -10.05 -20.96 0.58
CA ALA A 316 -9.11 -21.72 1.40
C ALA A 316 -7.75 -21.01 1.53
N PHE A 317 -7.19 -20.47 0.45
CA PHE A 317 -5.94 -19.68 0.51
C PHE A 317 -6.09 -18.42 1.38
N LEU A 318 -7.25 -17.77 1.34
CA LEU A 318 -7.56 -16.62 2.19
C LEU A 318 -7.76 -17.01 3.66
N ALA A 319 -8.44 -18.14 3.95
CA ALA A 319 -8.62 -18.64 5.30
C ALA A 319 -7.28 -19.10 5.95
N PHE A 320 -6.34 -19.59 5.13
CA PHE A 320 -4.96 -19.87 5.54
C PHE A 320 -4.15 -18.58 5.80
N HIS A 321 -4.35 -17.53 5.00
CA HIS A 321 -3.65 -16.26 5.13
C HIS A 321 -4.53 -15.05 4.76
N ILE A 322 -5.13 -14.40 5.77
CA ILE A 322 -6.07 -13.27 5.59
C ILE A 322 -5.49 -12.08 4.80
N GLU A 323 -4.15 -11.93 4.81
CA GLU A 323 -3.42 -10.89 4.07
C GLU A 323 -3.15 -11.27 2.59
N LEU A 324 -3.69 -12.39 2.08
CA LEU A 324 -3.46 -12.89 0.70
C LEU A 324 -3.52 -11.81 -0.39
N HIS A 325 -4.47 -10.88 -0.29
CA HIS A 325 -4.71 -9.86 -1.29
C HIS A 325 -4.06 -8.49 -0.99
N ASP A 326 -3.35 -8.36 0.14
CA ASP A 326 -2.62 -7.14 0.53
C ASP A 326 -1.30 -6.94 -0.26
N THR A 327 -0.90 -7.93 -1.05
CA THR A 327 0.27 -7.87 -1.95
C THR A 327 -0.03 -7.11 -3.25
N GLU A 328 0.98 -6.40 -3.76
CA GLU A 328 0.93 -5.75 -5.08
C GLU A 328 1.30 -6.70 -6.23
N ALA A 329 1.80 -7.91 -5.92
CA ALA A 329 2.05 -8.94 -6.93
C ALA A 329 0.76 -9.27 -7.69
N ALA A 330 0.83 -9.41 -9.02
CA ALA A 330 -0.33 -9.69 -9.87
C ALA A 330 -1.04 -11.01 -9.45
N ASN A 331 -0.24 -12.06 -9.26
CA ASN A 331 -0.67 -13.41 -8.90
C ASN A 331 -0.46 -13.70 -7.39
N VAL A 332 -1.51 -13.50 -6.59
CA VAL A 332 -1.46 -13.68 -5.13
C VAL A 332 -1.12 -15.09 -4.68
N PHE A 333 -1.52 -16.10 -5.47
CA PHE A 333 -1.29 -17.50 -5.12
C PHE A 333 0.19 -17.86 -5.30
N GLN A 334 0.79 -17.44 -6.42
CA GLN A 334 2.21 -17.62 -6.68
C GLN A 334 3.08 -16.82 -5.70
N ASP A 335 2.67 -15.58 -5.36
CA ASP A 335 3.37 -14.76 -4.35
C ASP A 335 3.36 -15.41 -2.97
N LEU A 336 2.22 -15.92 -2.49
CA LEU A 336 2.14 -16.65 -1.22
C LEU A 336 2.96 -17.95 -1.24
N LEU A 337 2.85 -18.76 -2.30
CA LEU A 337 3.61 -20.01 -2.42
C LEU A 337 5.13 -19.77 -2.50
N TYR A 338 5.57 -18.69 -3.16
CA TYR A 338 6.97 -18.28 -3.19
C TYR A 338 7.45 -17.71 -1.85
N ARG A 339 6.62 -16.90 -1.17
CA ARG A 339 6.91 -16.44 0.20
C ARG A 339 7.06 -17.61 1.17
N LEU A 340 6.22 -18.65 1.07
CA LEU A 340 6.36 -19.88 1.85
C LEU A 340 7.68 -20.62 1.54
N ARG A 341 8.11 -20.71 0.27
CA ARG A 341 9.46 -21.21 -0.10
C ARG A 341 10.57 -20.38 0.54
N ARG A 342 10.44 -19.04 0.58
CA ARG A 342 11.44 -18.18 1.25
C ARG A 342 11.46 -18.36 2.76
N ILE A 343 10.31 -18.60 3.41
CA ILE A 343 10.22 -18.90 4.85
C ILE A 343 10.93 -20.23 5.15
N GLU A 344 10.70 -21.24 4.33
CA GLU A 344 11.35 -22.55 4.43
C GLU A 344 12.88 -22.48 4.26
N LEU A 345 13.36 -21.65 3.33
CA LEU A 345 14.79 -21.40 3.09
C LEU A 345 15.43 -20.44 4.10
N GLY A 346 14.71 -20.01 5.14
CA GLY A 346 15.21 -19.03 6.15
C GLY A 346 15.45 -17.62 5.60
N ALA A 347 14.96 -17.33 4.38
CA ALA A 347 15.08 -16.03 3.70
C ALA A 347 13.88 -15.10 3.95
N GLU A 348 12.88 -15.55 4.71
CA GLU A 348 11.75 -14.80 5.27
C GLU A 348 11.51 -15.27 6.72
N PRO A 349 10.77 -14.51 7.54
CA PRO A 349 10.51 -14.85 8.93
C PRO A 349 9.76 -16.19 9.13
N GLY A 350 10.31 -17.07 9.98
CA GLY A 350 9.73 -18.36 10.35
C GLY A 350 8.31 -18.27 10.95
N PRO A 351 7.47 -19.32 10.81
CA PRO A 351 6.06 -19.27 11.20
C PRO A 351 5.86 -18.97 12.69
N LEU A 352 4.82 -18.21 13.00
CA LEU A 352 4.46 -17.81 14.35
C LEU A 352 4.08 -19.03 15.23
N PRO A 353 4.25 -18.92 16.56
CA PRO A 353 3.75 -19.90 17.53
C PRO A 353 2.23 -20.13 17.34
N ALA A 354 1.76 -21.35 17.59
CA ALA A 354 0.37 -21.73 17.35
C ALA A 354 -0.60 -21.03 18.33
N GLU A 355 -0.11 -20.75 19.53
CA GLU A 355 -0.79 -20.10 20.65
C GLU A 355 -1.34 -18.72 20.27
N LEU A 356 -0.59 -17.97 19.45
CA LEU A 356 -1.00 -16.63 18.99
C LEU A 356 -2.25 -16.67 18.10
N VAL A 357 -2.49 -17.81 17.43
CA VAL A 357 -3.50 -17.97 16.38
C VAL A 357 -4.75 -18.70 16.89
N GLN A 358 -4.75 -19.22 18.13
CA GLN A 358 -5.90 -19.90 18.75
C GLN A 358 -7.17 -19.04 18.77
N GLY A 359 -7.05 -17.72 18.85
CA GLY A 359 -8.17 -16.79 18.83
C GLY A 359 -8.84 -16.56 17.46
N LYS A 360 -8.35 -17.17 16.37
CA LYS A 360 -8.81 -16.85 14.99
C LYS A 360 -10.27 -17.20 14.74
N ALA A 361 -10.81 -18.26 15.34
CA ALA A 361 -12.17 -18.75 15.07
C ALA A 361 -13.22 -17.66 15.31
N THR A 362 -13.10 -16.97 16.44
CA THR A 362 -13.96 -15.86 16.84
C THR A 362 -13.88 -14.68 15.87
N ALA A 363 -12.67 -14.35 15.40
CA ALA A 363 -12.44 -13.28 14.43
C ALA A 363 -13.01 -13.62 13.04
N TYR A 364 -12.82 -14.87 12.56
CA TYR A 364 -13.43 -15.32 11.31
C TYR A 364 -14.95 -15.35 11.38
N ARG A 365 -15.56 -15.75 12.51
CA ARG A 365 -17.04 -15.70 12.71
C ARG A 365 -17.60 -14.27 12.75
N SER A 366 -16.81 -13.33 13.26
CA SER A 366 -17.12 -11.89 13.25
C SER A 366 -17.04 -11.30 11.83
N LEU A 367 -16.02 -11.68 11.05
CA LEU A 367 -15.81 -11.23 9.66
C LEU A 367 -16.81 -11.83 8.67
N TYR A 368 -17.03 -13.15 8.74
CA TYR A 368 -17.83 -13.92 7.79
C TYR A 368 -18.76 -14.87 8.59
N PRO A 369 -19.98 -14.43 8.97
CA PRO A 369 -20.90 -15.26 9.76
C PRO A 369 -21.39 -16.50 8.99
N ASP A 370 -21.28 -16.49 7.66
CA ASP A 370 -21.68 -17.57 6.76
C ASP A 370 -20.77 -17.61 5.51
N PRO A 371 -20.80 -18.70 4.70
CA PRO A 371 -19.99 -18.82 3.49
C PRO A 371 -20.27 -17.77 2.40
N ALA A 372 -21.47 -17.19 2.35
CA ALA A 372 -21.82 -16.18 1.34
C ALA A 372 -21.18 -14.82 1.67
N ALA A 373 -21.04 -14.47 2.96
CA ALA A 373 -20.29 -13.29 3.39
C ALA A 373 -18.80 -13.36 3.00
N LEU A 374 -18.19 -14.55 3.04
CA LEU A 374 -16.82 -14.79 2.57
C LEU A 374 -16.71 -14.63 1.04
N LEU A 375 -17.66 -15.19 0.28
CA LEU A 375 -17.71 -15.04 -1.18
C LEU A 375 -17.92 -13.58 -1.61
N ALA A 376 -18.82 -12.84 -0.94
CA ALA A 376 -19.05 -11.42 -1.22
C ALA A 376 -17.80 -10.56 -0.94
N TYR A 377 -17.02 -10.90 0.09
CA TYR A 377 -15.71 -10.27 0.31
C TYR A 377 -14.72 -10.58 -0.83
N LEU A 378 -14.62 -11.84 -1.27
CA LEU A 378 -13.77 -12.21 -2.41
C LEU A 378 -14.15 -11.47 -3.69
N GLU A 379 -15.44 -11.37 -4.02
CA GLU A 379 -15.92 -10.57 -5.16
C GLU A 379 -15.50 -9.10 -5.08
N ALA A 380 -15.70 -8.47 -3.91
CA ALA A 380 -15.31 -7.08 -3.67
C ALA A 380 -13.79 -6.86 -3.77
N VAL A 381 -12.97 -7.81 -3.31
CA VAL A 381 -11.50 -7.73 -3.40
C VAL A 381 -10.99 -8.00 -4.81
N ARG A 382 -11.60 -8.94 -5.56
CA ARG A 382 -11.31 -9.13 -6.99
C ARG A 382 -11.56 -7.85 -7.78
N LEU A 383 -12.65 -7.14 -7.48
CA LEU A 383 -12.90 -5.82 -8.06
C LEU A 383 -11.83 -4.81 -7.64
N GLU A 384 -11.52 -4.65 -6.35
CA GLU A 384 -10.47 -3.73 -5.89
C GLU A 384 -9.15 -3.95 -6.64
N ARG A 385 -8.72 -5.21 -6.78
CA ARG A 385 -7.49 -5.58 -7.51
C ARG A 385 -7.59 -5.27 -9.01
N ARG A 386 -8.72 -5.57 -9.67
CA ARG A 386 -8.97 -5.19 -11.08
C ARG A 386 -8.89 -3.67 -11.28
N LEU A 387 -9.42 -2.87 -10.36
CA LEU A 387 -9.34 -1.41 -10.46
C LEU A 387 -7.92 -0.89 -10.21
N ARG A 388 -7.15 -1.52 -9.31
CA ARG A 388 -5.75 -1.17 -9.05
C ARG A 388 -4.86 -1.47 -10.27
N ASP A 389 -5.05 -2.61 -10.92
CA ASP A 389 -4.40 -2.97 -12.18
C ASP A 389 -4.73 -1.96 -13.31
N LEU A 390 -6.02 -1.67 -13.53
CA LEU A 390 -6.45 -0.65 -14.50
C LEU A 390 -5.88 0.74 -14.17
N GLN A 391 -5.69 1.06 -12.89
CA GLN A 391 -5.06 2.32 -12.44
C GLN A 391 -3.57 2.36 -12.80
N GLN A 392 -2.83 1.26 -12.55
CA GLN A 392 -1.42 1.10 -12.92
C GLN A 392 -1.21 1.17 -14.44
N ARG A 393 -2.07 0.47 -15.22
CA ARG A 393 -2.11 0.55 -16.69
C ARG A 393 -2.59 1.92 -17.22
N ARG A 394 -2.94 2.87 -16.35
CA ARG A 394 -3.49 4.22 -16.65
C ARG A 394 -4.79 4.16 -17.52
N GLN A 395 -5.53 3.04 -17.45
CA GLN A 395 -6.77 2.73 -18.19
C GLN A 395 -8.02 3.29 -17.49
N PHE A 396 -7.99 4.59 -17.17
CA PHE A 396 -8.92 5.24 -16.25
C PHE A 396 -10.42 5.20 -16.63
N LEU A 397 -10.76 5.06 -17.92
CA LEU A 397 -12.17 4.94 -18.35
C LEU A 397 -12.72 3.55 -18.01
N GLN A 398 -12.00 2.48 -18.39
CA GLN A 398 -12.40 1.10 -18.11
C GLN A 398 -12.50 0.80 -16.59
N LEU A 399 -11.75 1.53 -15.77
CA LEU A 399 -11.85 1.51 -14.31
C LEU A 399 -13.18 2.08 -13.81
N GLU A 400 -13.57 3.25 -14.31
CA GLU A 400 -14.85 3.90 -13.99
C GLU A 400 -16.04 3.06 -14.47
N ASP A 401 -15.96 2.50 -15.68
CA ASP A 401 -16.96 1.60 -16.24
C ASP A 401 -17.10 0.36 -15.32
N ALA A 402 -16.00 -0.34 -15.02
CA ALA A 402 -16.01 -1.55 -14.18
C ALA A 402 -16.51 -1.33 -12.74
N PHE A 403 -16.26 -0.17 -12.12
CA PHE A 403 -16.85 0.15 -10.80
C PHE A 403 -18.36 0.43 -10.90
N THR A 404 -18.81 1.00 -12.01
CA THR A 404 -20.21 1.37 -12.23
C THR A 404 -21.07 0.17 -12.61
N GLU A 405 -20.59 -0.67 -13.53
CA GLU A 405 -21.22 -1.95 -13.94
C GLU A 405 -21.48 -2.88 -12.74
N ALA A 406 -20.55 -2.91 -11.79
CA ALA A 406 -20.64 -3.73 -10.59
C ALA A 406 -21.63 -3.19 -9.52
N GLY A 407 -22.36 -2.10 -9.79
CA GLY A 407 -23.49 -1.62 -8.95
C GLY A 407 -23.12 -1.02 -7.58
N TRP A 408 -21.85 -1.05 -7.19
CA TRP A 408 -21.35 -0.57 -5.90
C TRP A 408 -21.67 0.89 -5.53
N PRO A 409 -21.77 1.87 -6.45
CA PRO A 409 -22.21 3.22 -6.06
C PRO A 409 -23.53 3.21 -5.28
N GLY A 410 -24.52 2.44 -5.73
CA GLY A 410 -25.85 2.36 -5.12
C GLY A 410 -25.90 1.48 -3.86
N ARG A 411 -25.05 0.46 -3.74
CA ARG A 411 -24.96 -0.34 -2.50
C ARG A 411 -24.22 0.43 -1.39
N LEU A 412 -23.11 1.09 -1.72
CA LEU A 412 -22.34 1.91 -0.78
C LEU A 412 -23.16 3.10 -0.25
N GLN A 413 -23.95 3.76 -1.12
CA GLN A 413 -24.87 4.83 -0.72
C GLN A 413 -25.91 4.31 0.29
N ARG A 414 -26.63 3.21 -0.02
CA ARG A 414 -27.64 2.63 0.90
C ARG A 414 -27.05 2.15 2.23
N ALA A 415 -25.82 1.66 2.24
CA ALA A 415 -25.11 1.28 3.45
C ALA A 415 -24.78 2.48 4.35
N ILE A 416 -24.38 3.61 3.75
CA ILE A 416 -24.03 4.85 4.45
C ILE A 416 -25.28 5.60 4.94
N ASP A 417 -26.35 5.62 4.15
CA ASP A 417 -27.63 6.24 4.52
C ASP A 417 -28.47 5.37 5.48
N GLY A 418 -27.92 4.26 5.99
CA GLY A 418 -28.59 3.31 6.89
C GLY A 418 -29.75 2.51 6.26
N SER A 419 -30.14 2.83 5.03
CA SER A 419 -31.27 2.25 4.28
C SER A 419 -31.11 0.75 4.01
N ASP A 420 -29.88 0.22 4.06
CA ASP A 420 -29.53 -1.20 3.96
C ASP A 420 -29.67 -1.92 5.33
N GLY A 421 -30.69 -1.57 6.11
CA GLY A 421 -30.95 -2.13 7.44
C GLY A 421 -29.81 -1.92 8.44
N GLY A 422 -29.21 -0.72 8.46
CA GLY A 422 -28.15 -0.36 9.40
C GLY A 422 -26.90 -1.24 9.32
N CYS A 423 -26.53 -1.76 8.14
CA CYS A 423 -25.43 -2.71 8.00
C CYS A 423 -24.07 -2.16 8.50
N LEU A 424 -23.81 -0.86 8.36
CA LEU A 424 -22.62 -0.22 8.95
C LEU A 424 -22.64 -0.14 10.49
N SER A 425 -23.81 0.03 11.11
CA SER A 425 -23.92 0.02 12.58
C SER A 425 -23.65 -1.38 13.13
N ARG A 426 -24.30 -2.39 12.54
CA ARG A 426 -24.06 -3.80 12.87
C ARG A 426 -22.58 -4.18 12.69
N LEU A 427 -21.93 -3.72 11.61
CA LEU A 427 -20.49 -3.88 11.39
C LEU A 427 -19.62 -3.17 12.43
N ALA A 428 -20.05 -2.00 12.93
CA ALA A 428 -19.33 -1.28 13.97
C ALA A 428 -19.40 -1.99 15.33
N GLU A 429 -20.54 -2.62 15.61
CA GLU A 429 -20.82 -3.39 16.82
C GLU A 429 -20.14 -4.77 16.80
N SER A 430 -20.17 -5.49 15.68
CA SER A 430 -19.73 -6.89 15.60
C SER A 430 -18.28 -7.12 15.18
N VAL A 431 -17.63 -6.15 14.50
CA VAL A 431 -16.28 -6.31 13.95
C VAL A 431 -15.27 -5.30 14.55
N PRO A 432 -14.16 -5.78 15.17
CA PRO A 432 -13.04 -4.95 15.63
C PRO A 432 -12.50 -4.02 14.54
N VAL A 433 -12.07 -2.80 14.90
CA VAL A 433 -11.81 -1.76 13.88
C VAL A 433 -10.59 -2.06 13.01
N HIS A 434 -9.62 -2.81 13.53
CA HIS A 434 -8.54 -3.39 12.73
C HIS A 434 -9.00 -4.42 11.69
N LEU A 435 -10.01 -5.24 12.01
CA LEU A 435 -10.51 -6.30 11.14
C LEU A 435 -11.49 -5.81 10.07
N ARG A 436 -12.22 -4.71 10.28
CA ARG A 436 -13.25 -4.20 9.34
C ARG A 436 -12.79 -4.07 7.88
N ARG A 437 -11.49 -3.92 7.63
CA ARG A 437 -10.91 -3.90 6.27
C ARG A 437 -11.09 -5.22 5.50
N PHE A 438 -11.21 -6.36 6.19
CA PHE A 438 -11.37 -7.69 5.59
C PHE A 438 -12.84 -8.08 5.35
N THR A 439 -13.77 -7.11 5.41
CA THR A 439 -15.19 -7.31 5.08
C THR A 439 -15.53 -6.81 3.68
N GLU A 440 -16.65 -7.27 3.10
CA GLU A 440 -17.19 -6.81 1.81
C GLU A 440 -17.15 -5.27 1.72
N LEU A 441 -17.85 -4.58 2.62
CA LEU A 441 -17.91 -3.13 2.66
C LEU A 441 -16.53 -2.48 2.83
N GLY A 442 -15.62 -3.13 3.57
CA GLY A 442 -14.22 -2.68 3.73
C GLY A 442 -13.39 -2.76 2.44
N ALA A 443 -13.65 -3.73 1.57
CA ALA A 443 -13.02 -3.85 0.25
C ALA A 443 -13.65 -2.90 -0.79
N VAL A 444 -14.99 -2.84 -0.83
CA VAL A 444 -15.76 -1.87 -1.64
C VAL A 444 -15.31 -0.45 -1.36
N PHE A 445 -15.04 -0.11 -0.10
CA PHE A 445 -14.55 1.21 0.27
C PHE A 445 -13.16 1.51 -0.32
N ARG A 446 -12.24 0.54 -0.38
CA ARG A 446 -10.93 0.72 -1.04
C ARG A 446 -11.07 0.87 -2.55
N ALA A 447 -11.92 0.08 -3.19
CA ALA A 447 -12.29 0.24 -4.59
C ALA A 447 -12.88 1.66 -4.85
N ALA A 448 -13.67 2.18 -3.91
CA ALA A 448 -14.25 3.52 -3.98
C ALA A 448 -13.23 4.66 -3.75
N ASP A 449 -12.18 4.47 -2.94
CA ASP A 449 -11.03 5.37 -2.84
C ASP A 449 -10.21 5.40 -4.15
N ILE A 450 -9.96 4.23 -4.77
CA ILE A 450 -9.28 4.10 -6.08
C ILE A 450 -10.07 4.87 -7.17
N ARG A 451 -11.41 4.72 -7.17
CA ARG A 451 -12.29 5.51 -8.05
C ARG A 451 -12.18 7.01 -7.79
N ALA A 452 -12.11 7.46 -6.54
CA ALA A 452 -12.03 8.88 -6.22
C ALA A 452 -10.79 9.54 -6.87
N ALA A 453 -9.61 8.91 -6.72
CA ALA A 453 -8.38 9.36 -7.37
C ALA A 453 -8.46 9.28 -8.91
N THR A 454 -9.18 8.30 -9.45
CA THR A 454 -9.38 8.13 -10.89
C THR A 454 -10.26 9.25 -11.49
N LEU A 455 -11.33 9.65 -10.81
CA LEU A 455 -12.17 10.78 -11.20
C LEU A 455 -11.38 12.10 -11.23
N GLU A 456 -10.41 12.29 -10.32
CA GLU A 456 -9.49 13.42 -10.37
C GLU A 456 -8.59 13.39 -11.61
N ARG A 457 -7.99 12.23 -11.94
CA ARG A 457 -7.15 12.05 -13.15
C ARG A 457 -7.96 12.24 -14.45
N LEU A 458 -9.22 11.80 -14.47
CA LEU A 458 -10.21 12.05 -15.54
C LEU A 458 -10.74 13.50 -15.57
N ARG A 459 -10.36 14.36 -14.60
CA ARG A 459 -10.83 15.75 -14.44
C ARG A 459 -12.33 15.89 -14.18
N ARG A 460 -13.00 14.82 -13.74
CA ARG A 460 -14.42 14.76 -13.33
C ARG A 460 -14.56 15.29 -11.89
N TYR A 461 -14.04 16.48 -11.62
CA TYR A 461 -13.90 17.04 -10.27
C TYR A 461 -15.23 17.16 -9.48
N PRO A 462 -16.39 17.49 -10.09
CA PRO A 462 -17.67 17.47 -9.36
C PRO A 462 -18.05 16.07 -8.85
N GLU A 463 -17.66 15.02 -9.57
CA GLU A 463 -17.91 13.63 -9.19
C GLU A 463 -16.89 13.13 -8.18
N ALA A 464 -15.61 13.51 -8.31
CA ALA A 464 -14.60 13.27 -7.28
C ALA A 464 -15.02 13.90 -5.93
N VAL A 465 -15.60 15.11 -5.94
CA VAL A 465 -16.15 15.76 -4.75
C VAL A 465 -17.38 15.04 -4.20
N ARG A 466 -18.29 14.53 -5.04
CA ARG A 466 -19.39 13.66 -4.56
C ARG A 466 -18.87 12.37 -3.93
N GLN A 467 -17.91 11.72 -4.58
CA GLN A 467 -17.27 10.49 -4.11
C GLN A 467 -16.57 10.72 -2.75
N TYR A 468 -15.76 11.77 -2.60
CA TYR A 468 -15.13 12.07 -1.31
C TYR A 468 -16.13 12.45 -0.22
N ASN A 469 -17.20 13.20 -0.53
CA ASN A 469 -18.26 13.47 0.45
C ASN A 469 -18.98 12.20 0.90
N LEU A 470 -19.28 11.26 -0.01
CA LEU A 470 -19.86 9.96 0.33
C LEU A 470 -18.95 9.18 1.27
N LEU A 471 -17.66 9.01 0.91
CA LEU A 471 -16.68 8.31 1.73
C LEU A 471 -16.48 8.97 3.11
N LEU A 472 -16.62 10.29 3.19
CA LEU A 472 -16.56 11.05 4.44
C LEU A 472 -17.87 11.09 5.24
N GLY A 473 -18.99 10.58 4.71
CA GLY A 473 -20.28 10.49 5.39
C GLY A 473 -20.33 9.50 6.55
N GLN A 474 -19.40 8.53 6.60
CA GLN A 474 -19.38 7.45 7.59
C GLN A 474 -18.10 7.45 8.46
N GLN A 475 -18.17 6.88 9.66
CA GLN A 475 -17.04 6.84 10.63
C GLN A 475 -16.61 5.42 11.06
N VAL A 476 -17.11 4.38 10.38
CA VAL A 476 -16.94 2.96 10.75
C VAL A 476 -15.75 2.31 10.02
N LEU A 477 -15.60 2.63 8.73
CA LEU A 477 -14.67 2.03 7.78
C LEU A 477 -13.45 2.92 7.51
N LEU A 478 -12.26 2.29 7.50
CA LEU A 478 -10.99 2.85 7.04
C LEU A 478 -10.70 4.26 7.59
N THR A 479 -10.95 4.45 8.87
CA THR A 479 -10.83 5.72 9.63
C THR A 479 -9.43 6.32 9.57
N ARG A 480 -8.38 5.48 9.65
CA ARG A 480 -6.97 5.89 9.57
C ARG A 480 -6.64 6.78 8.36
N SER A 481 -7.24 6.51 7.19
CA SER A 481 -7.01 7.29 5.96
C SER A 481 -7.92 8.52 5.79
N ARG A 482 -8.84 8.77 6.74
CA ARG A 482 -9.92 9.78 6.62
C ARG A 482 -9.38 11.21 6.48
N HIS A 483 -8.30 11.55 7.17
CA HIS A 483 -7.62 12.84 7.03
C HIS A 483 -7.15 13.13 5.59
N ARG A 484 -6.67 12.11 4.85
CA ARG A 484 -6.24 12.25 3.45
C ARG A 484 -7.42 12.61 2.54
N ARG A 485 -8.57 12.00 2.79
CA ARG A 485 -9.83 12.27 2.04
C ARG A 485 -10.29 13.72 2.27
N HIS A 486 -10.22 14.21 3.50
CA HIS A 486 -10.47 15.63 3.82
C HIS A 486 -9.50 16.58 3.09
N LEU A 487 -8.21 16.27 3.09
CA LEU A 487 -7.19 17.06 2.38
C LEU A 487 -7.42 17.09 0.85
N ARG A 488 -7.75 15.95 0.22
CA ARG A 488 -8.12 15.91 -1.21
C ARG A 488 -9.41 16.68 -1.49
N LEU A 489 -10.44 16.51 -0.68
CA LEU A 489 -11.72 17.23 -0.82
C LEU A 489 -11.53 18.74 -0.69
N ALA A 490 -10.78 19.21 0.30
CA ALA A 490 -10.48 20.63 0.48
C ALA A 490 -9.67 21.20 -0.69
N LEU A 491 -8.70 20.45 -1.23
CA LEU A 491 -7.94 20.83 -2.42
C LEU A 491 -8.84 20.95 -3.66
N LEU A 492 -9.76 20.01 -3.86
CA LEU A 492 -10.72 20.01 -4.98
C LEU A 492 -11.69 21.19 -4.92
N LEU A 493 -12.28 21.45 -3.75
CA LEU A 493 -13.18 22.59 -3.53
C LEU A 493 -12.46 23.92 -3.82
N ASP A 494 -11.27 24.10 -3.24
CA ASP A 494 -10.43 25.29 -3.43
C ASP A 494 -9.95 25.49 -4.88
N ARG A 495 -9.18 24.55 -5.44
CA ARG A 495 -8.47 24.75 -6.71
C ARG A 495 -9.34 24.47 -7.94
N HIS A 496 -10.39 23.65 -7.83
CA HIS A 496 -11.19 23.21 -8.99
C HIS A 496 -12.62 23.72 -8.99
N GLN A 497 -13.32 23.71 -7.85
CA GLN A 497 -14.67 24.32 -7.76
C GLN A 497 -14.63 25.83 -7.47
N ARG A 498 -13.51 26.34 -6.94
CA ARG A 498 -13.31 27.74 -6.51
C ARG A 498 -14.15 28.14 -5.29
N GLU A 499 -14.41 27.18 -4.41
CA GLU A 499 -15.19 27.32 -3.18
C GLU A 499 -14.28 27.29 -1.94
N PRO A 500 -13.51 28.37 -1.66
CA PRO A 500 -12.57 28.38 -0.54
C PRO A 500 -13.27 28.28 0.81
N SER A 501 -14.47 28.87 0.95
CA SER A 501 -15.28 28.77 2.17
C SER A 501 -15.73 27.33 2.46
N ALA A 502 -16.08 26.57 1.42
CA ALA A 502 -16.38 25.14 1.56
C ALA A 502 -15.12 24.33 1.91
N ALA A 503 -13.97 24.65 1.31
CA ALA A 503 -12.68 24.04 1.65
C ALA A 503 -12.29 24.30 3.12
N PHE A 504 -12.48 25.53 3.63
CA PHE A 504 -12.31 25.85 5.06
C PHE A 504 -13.26 25.04 5.95
N SER A 505 -14.53 24.89 5.57
CA SER A 505 -15.51 24.08 6.31
C SER A 505 -15.10 22.60 6.38
N VAL A 506 -14.55 22.03 5.29
CA VAL A 506 -13.98 20.67 5.29
C VAL A 506 -12.78 20.56 6.23
N ILE A 507 -11.81 21.48 6.15
CA ILE A 507 -10.64 21.46 7.02
C ILE A 507 -11.05 21.64 8.50
N SER A 508 -11.99 22.54 8.79
CA SER A 508 -12.49 22.79 10.15
C SER A 508 -13.19 21.56 10.74
N ARG A 509 -14.00 20.86 9.94
CA ARG A 509 -14.60 19.57 10.34
C ARG A 509 -13.55 18.50 10.57
N ALA A 510 -12.56 18.40 9.70
CA ALA A 510 -11.46 17.43 9.83
C ALA A 510 -10.64 17.64 11.12
N LEU A 511 -10.32 18.90 11.46
CA LEU A 511 -9.59 19.26 12.69
C LEU A 511 -10.38 18.98 13.97
N ALA A 512 -11.71 18.88 13.88
CA ALA A 512 -12.61 18.53 14.98
C ALA A 512 -12.76 17.01 15.20
N GLU A 513 -12.19 16.16 14.34
CA GLU A 513 -12.35 14.70 14.47
C GLU A 513 -11.49 14.13 15.62
N PRO A 514 -12.07 13.28 16.50
CA PRO A 514 -11.33 12.67 17.59
C PRO A 514 -10.28 11.69 17.05
N GLY A 515 -9.11 11.63 17.69
CA GLY A 515 -8.02 10.75 17.28
C GLY A 515 -7.26 11.18 16.02
N LEU A 516 -7.50 12.39 15.48
CA LEU A 516 -6.68 12.94 14.39
C LEU A 516 -5.21 13.08 14.82
N CYS A 517 -4.30 12.42 14.10
CA CYS A 517 -2.87 12.44 14.43
C CYS A 517 -2.22 13.82 14.23
N PRO A 518 -1.18 14.19 15.01
CA PRO A 518 -0.56 15.53 14.94
C PRO A 518 0.02 15.86 13.56
N ALA A 519 0.56 14.87 12.83
CA ALA A 519 1.04 15.07 11.46
C ALA A 519 -0.09 15.50 10.50
N ALA A 520 -1.23 14.82 10.54
CA ALA A 520 -2.38 15.17 9.71
C ALA A 520 -3.04 16.49 10.15
N ARG A 521 -3.10 16.74 11.47
CA ARG A 521 -3.52 18.03 12.04
C ARG A 521 -2.66 19.19 11.53
N ARG A 522 -1.34 19.01 11.48
CA ARG A 522 -0.38 19.96 10.88
C ARG A 522 -0.62 20.15 9.38
N GLU A 523 -0.77 19.09 8.59
CA GLU A 523 -1.05 19.19 7.15
C GLU A 523 -2.34 19.99 6.86
N LEU A 524 -3.40 19.71 7.62
CA LEU A 524 -4.68 20.43 7.55
C LEU A 524 -4.52 21.91 7.94
N ALA A 525 -3.82 22.20 9.03
CA ALA A 525 -3.55 23.56 9.49
C ALA A 525 -2.71 24.37 8.50
N GLN A 526 -1.64 23.79 7.96
CA GLN A 526 -0.80 24.38 6.91
C GLN A 526 -1.62 24.66 5.64
N ARG A 527 -2.52 23.75 5.25
CA ARG A 527 -3.41 23.99 4.10
C ARG A 527 -4.39 25.14 4.36
N ALA A 528 -4.96 25.24 5.55
CA ALA A 528 -5.83 26.37 5.94
C ALA A 528 -5.08 27.71 5.95
N ALA A 529 -3.84 27.75 6.45
CA ALA A 529 -3.01 28.96 6.42
C ALA A 529 -2.69 29.41 4.98
N SER A 530 -2.30 28.47 4.11
CA SER A 530 -2.06 28.72 2.68
C SER A 530 -3.33 29.18 1.94
N LEU A 531 -4.50 28.66 2.33
CA LEU A 531 -5.80 29.06 1.81
C LEU A 531 -6.15 30.50 2.24
N ALA A 532 -5.97 30.84 3.52
CA ALA A 532 -6.24 32.17 4.06
C ALA A 532 -5.36 33.24 3.39
N ALA A 533 -4.04 33.02 3.37
CA ALA A 533 -3.06 33.95 2.83
C ALA A 533 -3.28 34.29 1.34
N ARG A 534 -3.83 33.35 0.55
CA ARG A 534 -4.13 33.56 -0.87
C ARG A 534 -5.51 34.15 -1.14
N THR A 535 -6.50 33.84 -0.31
CA THR A 535 -7.91 34.23 -0.56
C THR A 535 -8.33 35.50 0.15
N GLY A 536 -7.58 35.93 1.17
CA GLY A 536 -7.97 37.04 2.05
C GLY A 536 -9.11 36.69 3.00
N VAL A 537 -9.65 35.46 2.95
CA VAL A 537 -10.66 34.97 3.89
C VAL A 537 -9.95 34.61 5.20
N PRO A 538 -10.21 35.32 6.31
CA PRO A 538 -9.60 34.99 7.59
C PRO A 538 -10.13 33.64 8.08
N SER A 539 -9.24 32.78 8.57
CA SER A 539 -9.64 31.55 9.25
C SER A 539 -10.22 31.87 10.63
N THR A 540 -11.51 32.18 10.69
CA THR A 540 -12.26 32.41 11.94
C THR A 540 -12.41 31.16 12.80
N CYS A 541 -12.01 29.98 12.31
CA CYS A 541 -12.04 28.73 13.06
C CYS A 541 -10.93 28.68 14.14
N PRO A 542 -11.25 28.59 15.44
CA PRO A 542 -10.25 28.50 16.50
C PRO A 542 -9.38 27.25 16.42
N LEU A 543 -9.89 26.14 15.88
CA LEU A 543 -9.14 24.88 15.73
C LEU A 543 -7.97 25.03 14.75
N VAL A 544 -8.10 25.86 13.72
CA VAL A 544 -6.98 26.17 12.80
C VAL A 544 -5.92 26.99 13.53
N ALA A 545 -6.32 27.99 14.31
CA ALA A 545 -5.38 28.79 15.10
C ALA A 545 -4.65 27.94 16.15
N ALA A 546 -5.36 27.04 16.83
CA ALA A 546 -4.76 26.09 17.78
C ALA A 546 -3.77 25.14 17.09
N ALA A 547 -4.14 24.50 15.98
CA ALA A 547 -3.25 23.59 15.25
C ALA A 547 -2.03 24.27 14.59
N LEU A 548 -2.10 25.60 14.36
CA LEU A 548 -0.94 26.43 13.99
C LEU A 548 -0.10 26.86 15.19
N ALA A 549 -0.68 26.95 16.41
CA ALA A 549 0.04 27.21 17.65
C ALA A 549 0.70 25.95 18.25
N GLU A 550 0.25 24.75 17.88
CA GLU A 550 0.84 23.44 18.22
C GLU A 550 2.21 23.17 17.56
N GLN A 551 2.74 24.09 16.74
CA GLN A 551 4.01 23.89 16.05
C GLN A 551 5.22 24.10 16.98
N PRO A 552 6.37 23.41 16.73
CA PRO A 552 7.64 23.79 17.32
C PRO A 552 7.93 25.27 17.05
N ARG A 553 8.29 26.03 18.10
CA ARG A 553 8.54 27.48 17.99
C ARG A 553 9.86 27.79 17.30
N GLU A 554 10.82 26.88 17.41
CA GLU A 554 12.16 27.00 16.85
C GLU A 554 12.32 26.00 15.69
N PRO A 555 13.06 26.36 14.63
CA PRO A 555 13.37 25.43 13.56
C PRO A 555 14.38 24.39 14.05
N PRO A 556 14.33 23.13 13.58
CA PRO A 556 15.36 22.14 13.92
C PRO A 556 16.73 22.62 13.46
N ALA A 557 17.78 22.22 14.19
CA ALA A 557 19.17 22.48 13.86
C ALA A 557 19.49 22.07 12.41
N ARG A 558 20.46 22.75 11.77
CA ARG A 558 20.79 22.54 10.36
C ARG A 558 22.28 22.51 10.12
N ALA A 559 22.73 21.46 9.43
CA ALA A 559 24.01 21.42 8.74
C ALA A 559 23.79 21.74 7.25
N GLU A 560 24.76 22.41 6.61
CA GLU A 560 24.78 22.62 5.16
C GLU A 560 26.08 22.07 4.59
N ILE A 561 25.97 21.06 3.72
CA ILE A 561 27.11 20.34 3.14
C ILE A 561 27.04 20.38 1.61
N TYR A 562 28.15 20.04 0.95
CA TYR A 562 28.31 20.19 -0.50
C TYR A 562 28.73 18.87 -1.16
N GLY A 563 27.91 18.38 -2.10
CA GLY A 563 28.17 17.17 -2.88
C GLY A 563 28.43 17.50 -4.35
N ALA A 564 29.36 16.77 -4.97
CA ALA A 564 29.63 16.88 -6.41
C ALA A 564 28.55 16.13 -7.20
N THR A 565 27.87 16.80 -8.13
CA THR A 565 26.87 16.15 -9.00
C THR A 565 27.43 15.73 -10.35
N VAL A 566 26.82 14.69 -10.92
CA VAL A 566 27.08 14.25 -12.29
C VAL A 566 26.57 15.30 -13.28
N SER A 567 27.40 15.69 -14.26
CA SER A 567 27.07 16.74 -15.24
C SER A 567 25.94 16.37 -16.21
N HIS A 568 25.73 15.08 -16.44
CA HIS A 568 24.66 14.55 -17.28
C HIS A 568 23.61 13.86 -16.40
N SER A 569 22.35 14.30 -16.53
CA SER A 569 21.21 13.66 -15.88
C SER A 569 21.00 12.25 -16.45
N LEU A 570 21.26 11.22 -15.65
CA LEU A 570 20.98 9.83 -16.02
C LEU A 570 19.47 9.63 -16.24
N PRO A 571 19.03 8.92 -17.30
CA PRO A 571 17.61 8.69 -17.55
C PRO A 571 16.92 8.01 -16.34
N GLY A 572 15.94 8.70 -15.74
CA GLY A 572 15.17 8.19 -14.61
C GLY A 572 15.84 8.33 -13.23
N ARG A 573 16.94 9.10 -13.08
CA ARG A 573 17.49 9.46 -11.76
C ARG A 573 17.79 10.97 -11.66
N VAL A 574 17.25 11.59 -10.61
CA VAL A 574 17.49 12.99 -10.22
C VAL A 574 18.38 13.02 -8.98
N ASN A 575 19.13 14.10 -8.76
CA ASN A 575 20.00 14.29 -7.59
C ASN A 575 21.03 13.16 -7.37
N VAL A 576 21.78 12.85 -8.45
CA VAL A 576 22.85 11.84 -8.46
C VAL A 576 24.20 12.48 -8.12
N PHE A 577 24.90 11.93 -7.12
CA PHE A 577 26.16 12.46 -6.60
C PHE A 577 27.35 11.52 -6.86
N LEU A 578 28.57 12.05 -6.73
CA LEU A 578 29.84 11.33 -6.82
C LEU A 578 30.42 11.06 -5.43
N GLU A 579 31.00 9.87 -5.22
CA GLU A 579 31.60 9.48 -3.94
C GLU A 579 32.92 10.21 -3.64
N SER A 580 33.13 10.58 -2.37
CA SER A 580 34.27 11.38 -1.90
C SER A 580 35.58 10.60 -1.91
N GLY A 581 36.28 10.65 -3.04
CA GLY A 581 37.62 10.06 -3.20
C GLY A 581 37.90 9.59 -4.63
N ALA A 582 36.85 9.31 -5.41
CA ALA A 582 36.99 8.90 -6.80
C ALA A 582 37.75 9.96 -7.63
N GLY A 583 38.68 9.47 -8.46
CA GLY A 583 39.28 10.27 -9.51
C GLY A 583 38.22 10.72 -10.51
N ALA A 584 38.41 11.87 -11.15
CA ALA A 584 37.55 12.31 -12.26
C ALA A 584 37.95 11.60 -13.57
N GLY A 585 38.07 10.26 -13.49
CA GLY A 585 38.30 9.34 -14.60
C GLY A 585 37.07 8.46 -14.81
N GLU A 586 37.25 7.32 -15.47
CA GLU A 586 36.14 6.45 -15.88
C GLU A 586 35.52 5.66 -14.70
N ASP A 587 36.28 5.44 -13.61
CA ASP A 587 35.85 4.75 -12.38
C ASP A 587 35.07 5.64 -11.38
N ALA A 588 34.32 6.64 -11.86
CA ALA A 588 33.62 7.61 -11.01
C ALA A 588 32.36 7.01 -10.34
N VAL A 589 32.52 6.43 -9.15
CA VAL A 589 31.42 5.81 -8.39
C VAL A 589 30.31 6.82 -8.05
N VAL A 590 29.09 6.42 -8.41
CA VAL A 590 27.85 7.17 -8.17
C VAL A 590 27.21 6.76 -6.85
N CYS A 591 26.84 7.74 -6.03
CA CYS A 591 26.21 7.55 -4.72
C CYS A 591 24.89 8.36 -4.57
N SER A 592 24.16 8.08 -3.49
CA SER A 592 22.94 8.78 -3.10
C SER A 592 23.25 9.97 -2.17
N VAL A 593 22.27 10.84 -1.95
CA VAL A 593 22.44 12.06 -1.13
C VAL A 593 22.73 11.75 0.34
N GLU A 594 22.19 10.64 0.86
CA GLU A 594 22.39 10.18 2.23
C GLU A 594 23.78 9.58 2.42
N ARG A 595 24.38 8.99 1.38
CA ARG A 595 25.79 8.54 1.39
C ARG A 595 26.74 9.73 1.46
N VAL A 596 26.51 10.79 0.68
CA VAL A 596 27.30 12.04 0.77
C VAL A 596 27.26 12.63 2.18
N ALA A 597 26.09 12.62 2.82
CA ALA A 597 25.95 13.06 4.20
C ALA A 597 26.67 12.13 5.20
N LEU A 598 26.49 10.81 5.08
CA LEU A 598 27.16 9.81 5.92
C LEU A 598 28.69 9.96 5.88
N ASP A 599 29.26 10.10 4.68
CA ASP A 599 30.71 10.24 4.48
C ASP A 599 31.23 11.57 5.05
N HIS A 600 30.43 12.65 4.97
CA HIS A 600 30.74 13.89 5.66
C HIS A 600 30.80 13.71 7.18
N TYR A 601 29.78 13.12 7.81
CA TYR A 601 29.76 12.94 9.27
C TYR A 601 30.88 12.00 9.78
N HIS A 602 31.27 11.00 8.99
CA HIS A 602 32.46 10.17 9.28
C HIS A 602 33.78 10.95 9.20
N SER A 603 33.84 12.04 8.41
CA SER A 603 35.05 12.87 8.25
C SER A 603 35.24 13.94 9.34
N LEU A 604 34.24 14.18 10.20
CA LEU A 604 34.28 15.23 11.23
C LEU A 604 35.13 14.84 12.46
N ASP A 605 35.91 15.80 12.95
CA ASP A 605 36.58 15.83 14.26
C ASP A 605 37.13 14.48 14.75
N GLY A 606 38.07 13.91 13.99
CA GLY A 606 38.79 12.69 14.38
C GLY A 606 37.92 11.43 14.47
N GLY A 607 36.75 11.43 13.84
CA GLY A 607 35.79 10.32 13.91
C GLY A 607 34.83 10.48 15.10
N ALA A 608 34.25 11.68 15.28
CA ALA A 608 33.28 11.96 16.34
C ALA A 608 32.07 11.01 16.35
N PHE A 609 31.72 10.45 15.19
CA PHE A 609 30.78 9.34 15.00
C PHE A 609 31.44 8.26 14.12
N PRO A 610 32.10 7.23 14.69
CA PRO A 610 32.78 6.18 13.93
C PRO A 610 31.83 5.07 13.44
N ARG A 611 30.53 5.18 13.74
CA ARG A 611 29.45 4.31 13.22
C ARG A 611 28.31 5.17 12.69
N GLY A 612 27.73 4.75 11.58
CA GLY A 612 26.58 5.41 10.98
C GLY A 612 25.80 4.47 10.06
N LEU A 613 24.48 4.61 10.03
CA LEU A 613 23.57 3.83 9.21
C LEU A 613 22.56 4.72 8.48
N HIS A 614 22.36 4.46 7.18
CA HIS A 614 21.18 4.90 6.44
C HIS A 614 20.10 3.81 6.55
N ALA A 615 19.31 3.88 7.62
CA ALA A 615 18.36 2.83 7.99
C ALA A 615 16.97 3.36 8.41
N GLU A 616 16.74 4.67 8.37
CA GLU A 616 15.45 5.28 8.75
C GLU A 616 15.00 4.79 10.15
N GLY A 617 13.77 4.25 10.28
CA GLY A 617 13.25 3.69 11.52
C GLY A 617 13.65 2.25 11.83
N ALA A 618 14.35 1.54 10.92
CA ALA A 618 14.58 0.10 11.01
C ALA A 618 15.19 -0.38 12.36
N PRO A 619 16.26 0.24 12.91
CA PRO A 619 16.83 -0.22 14.18
C PRO A 619 15.85 -0.09 15.34
N PHE A 620 15.01 0.95 15.34
CA PHE A 620 14.04 1.18 16.40
C PHE A 620 12.82 0.26 16.28
N HIS A 621 12.44 -0.16 15.07
CA HIS A 621 11.45 -1.22 14.86
C HIS A 621 11.97 -2.58 15.36
N ALA A 622 13.18 -2.97 14.96
CA ALA A 622 13.81 -4.20 15.45
C ALA A 622 13.90 -4.21 16.99
N LEU A 623 14.41 -3.13 17.61
CA LEU A 623 14.45 -2.99 19.07
C LEU A 623 13.06 -3.00 19.70
N PHE A 624 12.04 -2.42 19.06
CA PHE A 624 10.66 -2.45 19.56
C PHE A 624 10.09 -3.87 19.58
N PHE A 625 10.18 -4.62 18.48
CA PHE A 625 9.64 -5.99 18.42
C PHE A 625 10.39 -7.00 19.29
N LEU A 626 11.71 -6.81 19.48
CA LEU A 626 12.51 -7.62 20.41
C LEU A 626 12.21 -7.28 21.89
N LEU A 627 12.26 -6.00 22.26
CA LEU A 627 12.23 -5.58 23.68
C LEU A 627 10.82 -5.39 24.25
N GLN A 628 9.79 -5.28 23.40
CA GLN A 628 8.37 -5.17 23.81
C GLN A 628 7.56 -6.43 23.44
N ARG A 629 8.24 -7.57 23.32
CA ARG A 629 7.70 -8.84 22.84
C ARG A 629 6.43 -9.30 23.56
N GLU A 630 6.39 -9.15 24.89
CA GLU A 630 5.25 -9.57 25.74
C GLU A 630 3.94 -8.89 25.35
N ALA A 631 3.98 -7.61 24.98
CA ALA A 631 2.79 -6.89 24.51
C ALA A 631 2.47 -7.23 23.05
N LEU A 632 3.48 -7.23 22.18
CA LEU A 632 3.31 -7.37 20.73
C LEU A 632 2.85 -8.77 20.31
N PHE A 633 3.31 -9.80 21.03
CA PHE A 633 2.97 -11.20 20.77
C PHE A 633 2.12 -11.80 21.91
N ALA A 634 1.25 -11.00 22.51
CA ALA A 634 0.17 -11.50 23.36
C ALA A 634 -0.85 -12.31 22.52
N PRO A 635 -1.30 -13.51 22.97
CA PRO A 635 -2.22 -14.37 22.22
C PRO A 635 -3.67 -13.86 22.31
N LEU A 636 -3.97 -12.78 21.60
CA LEU A 636 -5.25 -12.07 21.66
C LEU A 636 -6.12 -12.32 20.41
N PRO A 637 -7.43 -12.58 20.54
CA PRO A 637 -8.31 -12.76 19.40
C PRO A 637 -8.28 -11.57 18.43
N GLY A 638 -8.16 -11.84 17.13
CA GLY A 638 -8.03 -10.82 16.09
C GLY A 638 -6.60 -10.32 15.83
N ALA A 639 -5.70 -10.40 16.81
CA ALA A 639 -4.33 -9.92 16.68
C ALA A 639 -3.51 -10.73 15.65
N PHE A 640 -3.63 -12.05 15.67
CA PHE A 640 -3.01 -12.94 14.69
C PHE A 640 -4.02 -13.95 14.14
N LEU A 641 -4.19 -13.98 12.82
CA LEU A 641 -5.16 -14.86 12.13
C LEU A 641 -4.51 -15.97 11.30
N SER A 642 -3.20 -15.90 11.08
CA SER A 642 -2.41 -16.88 10.33
C SER A 642 -1.04 -17.05 10.95
N ARG A 643 -0.51 -18.29 10.94
CA ARG A 643 0.88 -18.55 11.37
C ARG A 643 1.92 -17.93 10.43
N TYR A 644 1.51 -17.52 9.22
CA TYR A 644 2.34 -16.90 8.20
C TYR A 644 2.01 -15.40 7.99
N GLN A 645 1.25 -14.81 8.92
CA GLN A 645 1.10 -13.36 9.05
C GLN A 645 2.48 -12.68 9.18
N ARG A 646 2.59 -11.42 8.78
CA ARG A 646 3.81 -10.63 9.08
C ARG A 646 4.00 -10.51 10.61
N ARG A 647 5.23 -10.26 11.09
CA ARG A 647 5.57 -10.21 12.54
C ARG A 647 5.05 -8.98 13.29
N ALA A 648 3.81 -8.57 13.03
CA ALA A 648 3.09 -7.56 13.79
C ALA A 648 1.63 -8.01 13.95
N PRO A 649 0.99 -7.75 15.11
CA PRO A 649 -0.42 -8.03 15.26
C PRO A 649 -1.24 -7.01 14.43
N LEU A 650 -2.39 -7.45 13.89
CA LEU A 650 -3.20 -6.67 12.95
C LEU A 650 -3.72 -5.36 13.57
N ASP A 651 -3.88 -5.33 14.89
CA ASP A 651 -4.33 -4.19 15.68
C ASP A 651 -3.24 -3.16 16.02
N LEU A 652 -1.94 -3.45 15.83
CA LEU A 652 -0.82 -2.54 16.18
C LEU A 652 -0.97 -1.12 15.60
N ARG A 653 -1.61 -1.00 14.43
CA ARG A 653 -1.87 0.28 13.76
C ARG A 653 -3.18 0.97 14.18
N TYR A 654 -3.79 0.51 15.26
CA TYR A 654 -5.04 0.99 15.84
C TYR A 654 -4.81 1.25 17.35
N PRO A 655 -3.98 2.23 17.73
CA PRO A 655 -3.37 2.31 19.06
C PRO A 655 -4.37 2.31 20.23
N ALA A 656 -5.53 2.95 20.08
CA ALA A 656 -6.58 2.95 21.11
C ALA A 656 -7.17 1.55 21.38
N GLU A 657 -7.21 0.67 20.37
CA GLU A 657 -7.66 -0.72 20.46
C GLU A 657 -6.50 -1.61 20.96
N PHE A 658 -5.31 -1.45 20.36
CA PHE A 658 -4.09 -2.18 20.71
C PHE A 658 -3.70 -2.05 22.19
N LEU A 659 -3.71 -0.82 22.74
CA LEU A 659 -3.34 -0.53 24.13
C LEU A 659 -4.40 -1.00 25.14
N ALA A 660 -5.68 -0.97 24.76
CA ALA A 660 -6.79 -1.39 25.62
C ALA A 660 -6.92 -2.92 25.71
N ALA A 661 -6.52 -3.64 24.65
CA ALA A 661 -6.60 -5.09 24.61
C ALA A 661 -5.56 -5.77 25.53
N GLY A 662 -6.01 -6.82 26.24
CA GLY A 662 -5.13 -7.83 26.86
C GLY A 662 -4.12 -7.34 27.90
N GLY A 663 -4.29 -6.13 28.46
CA GLY A 663 -3.31 -5.54 29.36
C GLY A 663 -2.02 -5.08 28.67
N ARG A 664 -1.99 -4.99 27.33
CA ARG A 664 -0.77 -4.60 26.57
C ARG A 664 -0.13 -3.31 27.07
N ARG A 665 -0.93 -2.31 27.47
CA ARG A 665 -0.42 -1.08 28.09
C ARG A 665 0.50 -1.37 29.29
N ALA A 666 0.07 -2.23 30.21
CA ALA A 666 0.86 -2.59 31.39
C ALA A 666 2.10 -3.43 31.05
N ALA A 667 2.04 -4.25 29.99
CA ALA A 667 3.18 -5.00 29.47
C ALA A 667 4.23 -4.07 28.81
N LEU A 668 3.80 -3.07 28.02
CA LEU A 668 4.68 -2.02 27.49
C LEU A 668 5.32 -1.22 28.64
N GLU A 669 4.52 -0.77 29.60
CA GLU A 669 5.00 -0.07 30.79
C GLU A 669 5.92 -0.95 31.65
N ALA A 670 5.82 -2.28 31.59
CA ALA A 670 6.76 -3.23 32.21
C ALA A 670 8.08 -3.34 31.44
N GLY A 671 8.06 -3.56 30.12
CA GLY A 671 9.27 -3.60 29.28
C GLY A 671 10.06 -2.29 29.37
N LEU A 672 9.37 -1.15 29.34
CA LEU A 672 9.95 0.19 29.52
C LEU A 672 10.54 0.42 30.92
N ARG A 673 10.01 -0.22 31.97
CA ARG A 673 10.63 -0.22 33.31
C ARG A 673 11.83 -1.17 33.39
N ARG A 674 11.78 -2.33 32.73
CA ARG A 674 12.89 -3.28 32.64
C ARG A 674 14.12 -2.63 31.98
N LEU A 675 13.93 -1.87 30.90
CA LEU A 675 15.00 -1.10 30.23
C LEU A 675 15.65 -0.01 31.10
N ARG A 676 14.98 0.43 32.17
CA ARG A 676 15.49 1.38 33.16
C ARG A 676 16.08 0.72 34.41
N SER A 677 15.95 -0.60 34.55
CA SER A 677 16.44 -1.34 35.73
C SER A 677 17.96 -1.26 35.86
N ALA A 678 18.47 -1.34 37.10
CA ALA A 678 19.91 -1.35 37.35
C ALA A 678 20.65 -2.48 36.60
N GLU A 679 19.98 -3.63 36.40
CA GLU A 679 20.49 -4.74 35.59
C GLU A 679 20.77 -4.31 34.15
N LEU A 680 19.82 -3.70 33.45
CA LEU A 680 20.03 -3.28 32.05
C LEU A 680 20.81 -1.97 31.89
N GLN A 681 21.25 -1.34 32.99
CA GLN A 681 22.21 -0.23 32.99
C GLN A 681 23.68 -0.70 33.03
N GLU A 682 23.95 -1.94 33.48
CA GLU A 682 25.29 -2.55 33.34
C GLU A 682 25.67 -2.70 31.86
N ALA A 683 26.95 -2.47 31.55
CA ALA A 683 27.44 -2.50 30.18
C ALA A 683 27.35 -3.91 29.57
N GLY A 684 26.80 -4.01 28.37
CA GLY A 684 26.64 -5.26 27.63
C GLY A 684 25.41 -6.08 28.04
N ARG A 685 24.68 -5.71 29.11
CA ARG A 685 23.46 -6.43 29.52
C ARG A 685 22.30 -6.23 28.55
N LEU A 686 22.20 -5.05 27.92
CA LEU A 686 21.19 -4.82 26.91
C LEU A 686 21.57 -5.51 25.59
N GLU A 687 22.86 -5.51 25.22
CA GLU A 687 23.35 -6.34 24.11
C GLU A 687 23.02 -7.83 24.31
N LEU A 688 23.31 -8.41 25.48
CA LEU A 688 23.00 -9.81 25.77
C LEU A 688 21.51 -10.11 25.64
N LEU A 689 20.63 -9.22 26.12
CA LEU A 689 19.18 -9.37 25.97
C LEU A 689 18.73 -9.29 24.50
N ILE A 690 19.29 -8.35 23.72
CA ILE A 690 18.98 -8.21 22.29
C ILE A 690 19.42 -9.46 21.52
N ARG A 691 20.62 -9.99 21.78
CA ARG A 691 21.09 -11.24 21.18
C ARG A 691 20.19 -12.43 21.56
N GLN A 692 19.81 -12.57 22.83
CA GLN A 692 18.91 -13.65 23.28
C GLN A 692 17.52 -13.60 22.63
N GLU A 693 16.91 -12.42 22.49
CA GLU A 693 15.61 -12.30 21.81
C GLU A 693 15.72 -12.47 20.29
N ALA A 694 16.86 -12.11 19.69
CA ALA A 694 17.16 -12.36 18.28
C ALA A 694 17.44 -13.85 18.01
N GLU A 695 18.13 -14.57 18.89
CA GLU A 695 18.31 -16.02 18.83
C GLU A 695 16.98 -16.76 19.02
N ARG A 696 16.12 -16.27 19.93
CA ARG A 696 14.75 -16.78 20.13
C ARG A 696 13.88 -16.63 18.89
N ASP A 697 14.11 -15.59 18.07
CA ASP A 697 13.34 -15.36 16.85
C ASP A 697 14.11 -14.58 15.77
N PRO A 698 15.01 -15.24 15.01
CA PRO A 698 15.87 -14.57 14.02
C PRO A 698 15.09 -13.84 12.93
N GLY A 699 13.86 -14.28 12.68
CA GLY A 699 12.92 -13.65 11.75
C GLY A 699 12.45 -12.25 12.16
N LEU A 700 12.84 -11.72 13.32
CA LEU A 700 12.66 -10.31 13.67
C LEU A 700 13.74 -9.38 13.07
N LEU A 701 14.82 -9.94 12.54
CA LEU A 701 15.91 -9.19 11.88
C LEU A 701 16.03 -9.50 10.37
N LEU A 702 15.37 -10.55 9.89
CA LEU A 702 15.36 -10.90 8.46
C LEU A 702 14.66 -9.81 7.61
N GLY A 703 15.45 -9.13 6.79
CA GLY A 703 14.99 -8.08 5.87
C GLY A 703 15.18 -6.64 6.37
N GLU A 704 15.62 -6.46 7.63
CA GLU A 704 16.00 -5.14 8.14
C GLU A 704 17.35 -4.69 7.56
N ARG A 705 17.53 -3.37 7.35
CA ARG A 705 18.79 -2.77 6.85
C ARG A 705 19.88 -2.67 7.94
N VAL A 706 19.89 -3.58 8.92
CA VAL A 706 20.62 -3.41 10.18
C VAL A 706 21.25 -4.75 10.59
N SER A 707 22.55 -4.77 10.87
CA SER A 707 23.21 -5.96 11.43
C SER A 707 22.88 -6.10 12.93
N LEU A 708 22.89 -7.32 13.46
CA LEU A 708 22.71 -7.55 14.90
C LEU A 708 23.79 -6.83 15.73
N ASP A 709 25.03 -6.78 15.23
CA ASP A 709 26.14 -6.12 15.92
C ASP A 709 25.99 -4.59 15.92
N ASP A 710 25.50 -3.98 14.84
CA ASP A 710 25.16 -2.56 14.81
C ASP A 710 23.94 -2.25 15.69
N LEU A 711 22.94 -3.14 15.73
CA LEU A 711 21.75 -3.00 16.57
C LEU A 711 22.11 -2.99 18.07
N CYS A 712 22.95 -3.94 18.50
CA CYS A 712 23.49 -4.00 19.86
C CYS A 712 24.39 -2.79 20.17
N SER A 713 25.29 -2.43 19.25
CA SER A 713 26.19 -1.28 19.37
C SER A 713 25.44 0.05 19.51
N LEU A 714 24.38 0.25 18.73
CA LEU A 714 23.49 1.41 18.82
C LEU A 714 22.73 1.42 20.17
N ALA A 715 22.15 0.30 20.57
CA ALA A 715 21.41 0.20 21.84
C ALA A 715 22.29 0.43 23.08
N GLU A 716 23.57 0.04 23.04
CA GLU A 716 24.53 0.30 24.11
C GLU A 716 25.16 1.72 24.08
N ALA A 717 25.13 2.37 22.92
CA ALA A 717 25.54 3.77 22.76
C ALA A 717 24.43 4.78 23.14
N LEU A 718 23.16 4.40 23.01
CA LEU A 718 22.01 5.24 23.36
C LEU A 718 21.80 5.34 24.89
N PRO A 719 21.50 6.53 25.43
CA PRO A 719 20.97 6.67 26.78
C PRO A 719 19.69 5.85 26.95
N ARG A 720 19.58 5.06 28.04
CA ARG A 720 18.45 4.14 28.25
C ARG A 720 17.09 4.86 28.28
N ASP A 721 17.03 6.07 28.82
CA ASP A 721 15.80 6.89 28.82
C ASP A 721 15.41 7.40 27.44
N LEU A 722 16.37 7.70 26.56
CA LEU A 722 16.09 8.05 25.16
C LEU A 722 15.54 6.82 24.41
N LEU A 723 16.19 5.67 24.55
CA LEU A 723 15.70 4.43 23.95
C LEU A 723 14.29 4.07 24.47
N ALA A 724 14.08 4.09 25.78
CA ALA A 724 12.76 3.86 26.38
C ALA A 724 11.73 4.90 25.91
N GLY A 725 12.11 6.17 25.73
CA GLY A 725 11.25 7.21 25.16
C GLY A 725 10.81 6.90 23.72
N ILE A 726 11.75 6.52 22.84
CA ILE A 726 11.46 6.15 21.45
C ILE A 726 10.55 4.91 21.39
N LEU A 727 10.80 3.89 22.22
CA LEU A 727 9.97 2.69 22.28
C LEU A 727 8.58 2.96 22.86
N ALA A 728 8.44 3.92 23.78
CA ALA A 728 7.14 4.36 24.29
C ALA A 728 6.32 5.09 23.22
N GLU A 729 6.94 6.02 22.48
CA GLU A 729 6.31 6.72 21.35
C GLU A 729 5.85 5.73 20.26
N LEU A 730 6.67 4.72 19.93
CA LEU A 730 6.27 3.63 19.02
C LEU A 730 5.11 2.81 19.57
N GLY A 731 5.14 2.43 20.85
CA GLY A 731 4.08 1.66 21.51
C GLY A 731 2.73 2.39 21.58
N GLU A 732 2.74 3.70 21.82
CA GLU A 732 1.52 4.51 21.89
C GLU A 732 1.00 4.98 20.53
N ASN A 733 1.88 5.23 19.54
CA ASN A 733 1.53 5.96 18.32
C ASN A 733 2.00 5.29 17.01
N TYR A 734 2.18 3.96 16.98
CA TYR A 734 2.78 3.21 15.87
C TYR A 734 2.29 3.60 14.45
N ASP A 735 0.97 3.71 14.21
CA ASP A 735 0.48 4.07 12.86
C ASP A 735 0.88 5.49 12.41
N GLN A 736 1.15 6.37 13.36
CA GLN A 736 1.64 7.72 13.11
C GLN A 736 3.16 7.68 12.90
N LEU A 737 3.88 6.97 13.77
CA LEU A 737 5.32 7.09 13.93
C LEU A 737 6.17 6.00 13.26
N HIS A 738 5.59 4.93 12.69
CA HIS A 738 6.37 3.88 12.02
C HIS A 738 7.19 4.31 10.79
N ALA A 739 7.06 5.55 10.32
CA ALA A 739 7.75 6.09 9.16
C ALA A 739 8.07 7.58 9.35
N GLY A 740 9.11 8.07 8.68
CA GLY A 740 9.61 9.43 8.82
C GLY A 740 10.49 9.65 10.06
N MET A 741 11.10 8.59 10.61
CA MET A 741 12.30 8.73 11.44
C MET A 741 13.43 9.29 10.54
N PRO A 742 14.36 10.13 11.05
CA PRO A 742 15.46 10.67 10.27
C PRO A 742 16.28 9.60 9.54
N ASP A 743 16.74 9.91 8.34
CA ASP A 743 17.33 8.94 7.39
C ASP A 743 18.63 8.31 7.94
N LEU A 744 19.47 9.14 8.57
CA LEU A 744 20.76 8.75 9.13
C LEU A 744 20.74 8.67 10.66
N LEU A 745 21.33 7.59 11.17
CA LEU A 745 21.60 7.36 12.59
C LEU A 745 23.10 7.20 12.79
N LEU A 746 23.71 8.15 13.49
CA LEU A 746 25.15 8.26 13.72
C LEU A 746 25.45 8.07 15.20
N TRP A 747 26.46 7.26 15.56
CA TRP A 747 26.79 7.02 16.97
C TRP A 747 28.26 6.72 17.23
N CYS A 748 28.66 6.91 18.50
CA CYS A 748 29.99 6.59 19.01
C CYS A 748 29.84 5.78 20.31
N PRO A 749 30.04 4.45 20.29
CA PRO A 749 29.89 3.60 21.48
C PRO A 749 30.77 4.03 22.66
N ALA A 750 32.02 4.41 22.38
CA ALA A 750 33.00 4.79 23.40
C ALA A 750 32.63 6.09 24.16
N SER A 751 31.89 7.01 23.52
CA SER A 751 31.46 8.27 24.16
C SER A 751 29.96 8.33 24.47
N ARG A 752 29.20 7.26 24.16
CA ARG A 752 27.72 7.19 24.26
C ARG A 752 27.02 8.42 23.65
N ARG A 753 27.54 8.89 22.51
CA ARG A 753 26.98 9.97 21.71
C ARG A 753 26.20 9.41 20.53
N CYS A 754 25.05 10.00 20.25
CA CYS A 754 24.24 9.74 19.06
C CYS A 754 23.83 11.06 18.36
N LEU A 755 23.57 10.99 17.06
CA LEU A 755 23.01 12.06 16.25
C LEU A 755 22.02 11.47 15.23
N PHE A 756 20.84 12.09 15.14
CA PHE A 756 19.78 11.72 14.20
C PHE A 756 19.74 12.80 13.09
N ALA A 757 20.21 12.46 11.88
CA ALA A 757 20.33 13.43 10.78
C ALA A 757 19.35 13.11 9.65
N GLU A 758 18.45 14.07 9.39
CA GLU A 758 17.45 14.04 8.31
C GLU A 758 18.07 14.72 7.08
N VAL A 759 18.26 13.97 5.99
CA VAL A 759 19.02 14.43 4.81
C VAL A 759 18.08 15.04 3.78
N LYS A 760 18.44 16.23 3.28
CA LYS A 760 17.62 16.98 2.32
C LYS A 760 18.45 17.41 1.12
N GLY A 761 18.23 16.74 -0.01
CA GLY A 761 18.83 17.08 -1.29
C GLY A 761 18.24 18.34 -1.93
N PRO A 762 18.79 18.79 -3.08
CA PRO A 762 18.34 19.99 -3.76
C PRO A 762 16.84 19.95 -4.12
N GLY A 763 16.06 20.82 -3.48
CA GLY A 763 14.62 20.98 -3.70
C GLY A 763 13.71 20.22 -2.72
N ASP A 764 14.24 19.28 -1.93
CA ASP A 764 13.45 18.48 -1.00
C ASP A 764 13.07 19.26 0.28
N GLN A 765 11.99 18.84 0.95
CA GLN A 765 11.42 19.50 2.13
C GLN A 765 11.00 18.47 3.20
N LEU A 766 11.01 18.89 4.46
CA LEU A 766 10.58 18.04 5.58
C LEU A 766 9.09 17.69 5.46
N SER A 767 8.76 16.40 5.47
CA SER A 767 7.37 15.96 5.62
C SER A 767 6.82 16.31 7.01
N ALA A 768 5.49 16.28 7.15
CA ALA A 768 4.84 16.44 8.45
C ALA A 768 5.20 15.33 9.45
N LYS A 769 5.55 14.12 8.96
CA LYS A 769 6.04 13.02 9.80
C LYS A 769 7.48 13.25 10.27
N GLN A 770 8.39 13.63 9.39
CA GLN A 770 9.79 13.91 9.73
C GLN A 770 9.90 15.08 10.72
N THR A 771 9.12 16.14 10.51
CA THR A 771 9.09 17.25 11.50
C THR A 771 8.46 16.84 12.83
N LEU A 772 7.50 15.90 12.84
CA LEU A 772 6.95 15.35 14.09
C LEU A 772 8.00 14.51 14.83
N TRP A 773 8.79 13.69 14.12
CA TRP A 773 9.85 12.87 14.71
C TRP A 773 11.02 13.68 15.25
N LEU A 774 11.56 14.65 14.49
CA LEU A 774 12.53 15.62 15.00
C LEU A 774 11.97 16.31 16.26
N ALA A 775 10.73 16.82 16.14
CA ALA A 775 9.92 17.37 17.22
C ALA A 775 9.75 16.48 18.46
N ARG A 776 9.94 15.15 18.36
CA ARG A 776 9.86 14.18 19.47
C ARG A 776 11.25 13.84 20.02
N LEU A 777 12.22 13.61 19.14
CA LEU A 777 13.62 13.31 19.47
C LEU A 777 14.23 14.42 20.33
N GLU A 778 14.04 15.68 19.94
CA GLU A 778 14.46 16.85 20.72
C GLU A 778 13.83 16.88 22.13
N ARG A 779 12.53 16.57 22.25
CA ARG A 779 11.83 16.46 23.55
C ARG A 779 12.28 15.27 24.40
N LEU A 780 12.89 14.25 23.80
CA LEU A 780 13.54 13.14 24.49
C LEU A 780 15.03 13.40 24.78
N GLY A 781 15.54 14.60 24.49
CA GLY A 781 16.93 14.99 24.72
C GLY A 781 17.93 14.45 23.67
N ALA A 782 17.46 13.89 22.56
CA ALA A 782 18.32 13.47 21.47
C ALA A 782 18.84 14.68 20.68
N ARG A 783 20.10 14.60 20.23
CA ARG A 783 20.59 15.50 19.18
C ARG A 783 20.00 15.09 17.84
N SER A 784 19.28 16.00 17.20
CA SER A 784 18.75 15.79 15.85
C SER A 784 18.86 17.05 14.99
N GLU A 785 19.20 16.89 13.72
CA GLU A 785 19.41 18.00 12.79
C GLU A 785 18.98 17.66 11.35
N VAL A 786 18.89 18.68 10.51
CA VAL A 786 18.58 18.57 9.08
C VAL A 786 19.85 18.85 8.28
N CYS A 787 20.33 17.84 7.58
CA CYS A 787 21.53 17.88 6.74
C CYS A 787 21.16 18.29 5.31
N VAL A 788 21.33 19.58 4.97
CA VAL A 788 21.00 20.12 3.65
C VAL A 788 22.17 19.92 2.70
N VAL A 789 22.00 19.09 1.67
CA VAL A 789 23.04 18.80 0.67
C VAL A 789 22.86 19.69 -0.54
N ARG A 790 23.83 20.56 -0.78
CA ARG A 790 23.92 21.40 -1.98
C ARG A 790 24.66 20.67 -3.09
N ALA A 791 24.18 20.85 -4.33
CA ALA A 791 24.89 20.42 -5.52
C ALA A 791 25.91 21.48 -5.97
N GLU A 792 27.18 21.10 -6.08
CA GLU A 792 28.20 21.86 -6.80
C GLU A 792 28.74 21.05 -7.99
N GLN A 793 29.17 21.73 -9.06
CA GLN A 793 29.96 21.07 -10.11
C GLN A 793 31.31 20.66 -9.54
N GLY A 794 31.75 19.41 -9.75
CA GLY A 794 32.89 18.82 -9.03
C GLY A 794 34.22 19.60 -9.11
N GLY A 795 34.45 20.38 -10.17
CA GLY A 795 35.61 21.27 -10.29
C GLY A 795 35.58 22.48 -9.34
N LEU A 796 34.40 23.02 -9.05
CA LEU A 796 34.21 24.11 -8.07
C LEU A 796 34.34 23.57 -6.64
N LEU A 797 33.74 22.42 -6.35
CA LEU A 797 33.82 21.78 -5.03
C LEU A 797 35.27 21.50 -4.62
N ARG A 798 36.08 20.95 -5.54
CA ARG A 798 37.53 20.71 -5.30
C ARG A 798 38.32 22.00 -5.03
N ARG A 799 37.89 23.14 -5.59
CA ARG A 799 38.50 24.45 -5.28
C ARG A 799 38.06 24.94 -3.90
N ARG A 800 36.79 24.74 -3.53
CA ARG A 800 36.22 25.17 -2.24
C ARG A 800 36.77 24.38 -1.06
N LEU A 801 36.84 23.05 -1.16
CA LEU A 801 37.40 22.18 -0.13
C LEU A 801 38.89 22.47 0.14
N ARG A 802 39.66 22.86 -0.88
CA ARG A 802 41.04 23.33 -0.70
C ARG A 802 41.13 24.66 0.05
N LEU A 803 40.14 25.54 -0.14
CA LEU A 803 40.09 26.84 0.54
C LEU A 803 39.60 26.71 2.00
N SER A 804 38.69 25.79 2.31
CA SER A 804 38.30 25.52 3.71
C SER A 804 39.43 24.82 4.47
N ALA A 805 40.06 23.79 3.89
CA ALA A 805 41.19 23.11 4.53
C ALA A 805 42.39 24.06 4.80
N ALA A 806 42.61 25.06 3.94
CA ALA A 806 43.59 26.11 4.19
C ALA A 806 43.16 27.12 5.26
N ALA A 807 41.85 27.37 5.42
CA ALA A 807 41.31 28.23 6.47
C ALA A 807 41.36 27.55 7.85
N ASP A 808 41.01 26.27 7.95
CA ASP A 808 41.05 25.50 9.20
C ASP A 808 42.49 25.24 9.68
N GLN A 809 43.47 25.31 8.78
CA GLN A 809 44.90 25.34 9.13
C GLN A 809 45.38 26.71 9.62
N SER A 810 44.66 27.80 9.31
CA SER A 810 45.00 29.18 9.72
C SER A 810 44.38 29.62 11.05
N THR A 811 43.65 28.73 11.73
CA THR A 811 42.95 29.02 13.00
C THR A 811 43.50 28.26 14.21
N GLN A 812 44.62 27.53 14.05
CA GLN A 812 45.46 27.17 15.20
C GLN A 812 46.18 28.44 15.71
N PRO A 813 46.25 28.67 17.03
CA PRO A 813 46.92 29.84 17.57
C PRO A 813 48.43 29.76 17.30
N GLU A 814 49.01 30.85 16.80
CA GLU A 814 50.46 30.97 16.57
C GLU A 814 51.24 30.80 17.88
N ALA A 815 51.81 29.60 18.04
CA ALA A 815 52.88 29.33 18.98
C ALA A 815 54.09 28.78 18.20
N ASP A 816 55.25 29.39 18.44
CA ASP A 816 56.58 28.90 18.09
C ASP A 816 57.11 29.06 16.64
N GLU A 817 56.60 30.02 15.86
CA GLU A 817 57.37 30.51 14.67
C GLU A 817 58.62 31.32 15.07
N GLY A 818 58.64 31.91 16.27
CA GLY A 818 59.76 32.73 16.75
C GLY A 818 61.07 31.94 16.91
N ALA A 819 61.03 30.76 17.53
CA ALA A 819 62.24 29.99 17.84
C ALA A 819 62.94 29.42 16.59
N GLN A 820 62.19 29.16 15.52
CA GLN A 820 62.76 28.57 14.29
C GLN A 820 63.56 29.60 13.46
N ALA A 821 63.21 30.89 13.55
CA ALA A 821 63.93 31.96 12.85
C ALA A 821 65.35 32.18 13.41
N GLU A 822 65.53 32.19 14.73
CA GLU A 822 66.85 32.32 15.36
C GLU A 822 67.71 31.08 15.09
N ALA A 823 67.16 29.87 15.27
CA ALA A 823 67.87 28.62 14.98
C ALA A 823 68.33 28.50 13.51
N ALA A 824 67.59 29.09 12.56
CA ALA A 824 67.98 29.15 11.16
C ALA A 824 69.09 30.19 10.86
N MET A 825 69.12 31.32 11.58
CA MET A 825 70.19 32.32 11.46
C MET A 825 71.51 31.86 12.10
N GLU A 826 71.45 31.23 13.27
CA GLU A 826 72.65 30.75 13.97
C GLU A 826 73.34 29.61 13.20
N ARG A 827 72.55 28.70 12.61
CA ARG A 827 73.05 27.69 11.66
C ARG A 827 73.64 28.27 10.37
N LYS A 828 73.34 29.51 10.00
CA LYS A 828 74.01 30.21 8.88
C LYS A 828 75.33 30.85 9.32
N ARG A 829 75.44 31.40 10.53
CA ARG A 829 76.71 31.89 11.09
C ARG A 829 77.75 30.79 11.18
N LEU A 830 77.41 29.68 11.86
CA LEU A 830 78.29 28.53 12.04
C LEU A 830 78.73 27.84 10.74
N ARG A 831 78.09 28.15 9.61
CA ARG A 831 78.47 27.63 8.28
C ARG A 831 79.36 28.58 7.48
N GLY A 832 79.32 29.89 7.76
CA GLY A 832 80.22 30.87 7.15
C GLY A 832 81.64 30.79 7.72
N GLU A 833 81.78 30.44 8.99
CA GLU A 833 83.07 30.37 9.70
C GLU A 833 83.87 29.07 9.40
N GLN A 834 83.37 28.17 8.53
CA GLN A 834 84.06 26.94 8.11
C GLN A 834 84.55 26.95 6.64
N GLU A 835 84.22 27.98 5.84
CA GLU A 835 84.66 28.05 4.44
C GLU A 835 85.97 28.87 4.24
N ASP A 836 86.44 29.58 5.28
CA ASP A 836 87.60 30.50 5.22
C ASP A 836 88.96 29.88 5.64
N GLU A 837 88.98 28.69 6.26
CA GLU A 837 90.24 27.95 6.56
C GLU A 837 90.69 27.01 5.42
N GLY A 838 89.95 26.97 4.30
CA GLY A 838 90.12 25.97 3.24
C GLY A 838 91.16 26.29 2.15
N GLN A 839 91.65 27.54 2.02
CA GLN A 839 92.48 27.98 0.89
C GLN A 839 93.90 28.43 1.30
N ALA A 840 94.65 27.53 1.93
CA ALA A 840 96.04 27.79 2.35
C ALA A 840 97.02 26.61 2.09
N ALA A 841 96.73 25.70 1.14
CA ALA A 841 97.67 24.69 0.67
C ALA A 841 97.31 24.14 -0.73
N GLY A 842 98.27 24.16 -1.67
CA GLY A 842 98.17 23.53 -3.01
C GLY A 842 98.33 24.50 -4.16
#